data_AF-A0A0C2NUE0-F1
#
_entry.id   AF-A0A0C2NUE0-F1
#
_cell.length_a   1.000
_cell.length_b   1.000
_cell.length_c   1.000
_cell.angle_alpha   90.00
_cell.angle_beta   90.00
_cell.angle_gamma   90.00
#
_symmetry.space_group_name_H-M   'P 1'
#
loop_
_entity.id
_entity.type
_entity.pdbx_description
1 polymer ?
#
loop_
_entity_poly.entity_id
_entity_poly.type
_entity_poly.pdbx_seq_one_letter_code
_entity_poly.pdbx_strand_id
1 'polypeptide(L)'
;MDSVRKVYQYAEPNLTVMGWMGFLGFPMYYYVWAQLFPQNYESLPLRLFCSLLFLVIALRHYVPVYLQRYLPAYFAICVPICLPFFFSYMMFKNDWSTVWVMSFMAAILIHILIVYRTFLVMLQTIIAVTCSLLVVYGANLSLILGSVVWAYVPIFLFTYVFGNLFYLRNQTEYESRVSLAKSFGAGIAHEMRNPLSAVKATLDVLESLLPKSKGQGDEPLVFDPQALSLAHEVLQDANEAIRSGTETIDLLLTSIDQNRITNATYRKHSMREVVEQTLASFSYPSKVTKESMRINLEQDFFFFGSDTLLKYTLYNLLKNAFYYGLRDNFVVSIELKRLQGHNQLIVRDNGVGMSPDVRKLIFEDFYTHGKAGGYGLGLPFCYKVMQAMGGSIRCRSELNQFAEFTLSFPPYCSGGVSQIKLDMMKSKSILYIGSSNIMMRTIEDCSFYQGFKFTQLSIQKALAREEFEFEFEVLLVDIDEQMLAQSVLEALEKKLSFTEGRIVYLYNKSAVPFYERERSVEFYPVEKRQLLSQCGKTLDELCFESPKASRKLDNHETSFQGKTLLIADDNQSFRAYTAILMQQYGFNVLQAQDGQEVLSLLTQVPVNLIVMDIEMPTMDGIVAARAIRAAPHPFSQTPIIAYSGDSSHSMAERIKAAGINDFLVKPANSDSLLKKVAKWL
;
A
#
# COMPACT_ATOMS: atom_id res chain seq x y z
N MET A 1 -47.16 0.10 -11.64
CA MET A 1 -46.46 -0.77 -12.64
C MET A 1 -44.97 -0.86 -12.38
N ASP A 2 -44.27 0.21 -11.99
CA ASP A 2 -42.81 0.18 -11.78
C ASP A 2 -42.36 -0.80 -10.68
N SER A 3 -43.12 -0.94 -9.61
CA SER A 3 -42.83 -1.92 -8.54
C SER A 3 -42.85 -3.36 -9.07
N VAL A 4 -43.78 -3.70 -9.97
CA VAL A 4 -43.91 -5.03 -10.57
C VAL A 4 -42.79 -5.30 -11.55
N ARG A 5 -42.37 -4.28 -12.32
CA ARG A 5 -41.24 -4.37 -13.24
C ARG A 5 -39.92 -4.65 -12.50
N LYS A 6 -39.69 -4.00 -11.37
CA LYS A 6 -38.52 -4.25 -10.50
C LYS A 6 -38.52 -5.67 -9.92
N VAL A 7 -39.69 -6.18 -9.50
CA VAL A 7 -39.82 -7.57 -9.01
C VAL A 7 -39.45 -8.58 -10.10
N TYR A 8 -39.93 -8.37 -11.33
CA TYR A 8 -39.61 -9.23 -12.47
C TYR A 8 -38.11 -9.22 -12.81
N GLN A 9 -37.47 -8.05 -12.84
CA GLN A 9 -36.03 -7.91 -13.10
C GLN A 9 -35.18 -8.62 -12.03
N TYR A 10 -35.60 -8.57 -10.77
CA TYR A 10 -34.90 -9.25 -9.70
C TYR A 10 -35.01 -10.78 -9.79
N ALA A 11 -36.20 -11.27 -10.19
CA ALA A 11 -36.42 -12.70 -10.36
C ALA A 11 -35.74 -13.26 -11.62
N GLU A 12 -35.41 -12.41 -12.61
CA GLU A 12 -34.93 -12.78 -13.95
C GLU A 12 -33.85 -13.86 -14.01
N PRO A 13 -32.79 -13.83 -13.17
CA PRO A 13 -31.76 -14.87 -13.18
C PRO A 13 -32.32 -16.28 -12.87
N ASN A 14 -33.34 -16.33 -12.02
CA ASN A 14 -33.94 -17.57 -11.53
C ASN A 14 -35.23 -17.95 -12.30
N LEU A 15 -35.77 -17.06 -13.15
CA LEU A 15 -37.04 -17.30 -13.87
C LEU A 15 -36.99 -18.51 -14.79
N THR A 16 -35.84 -18.83 -15.39
CA THR A 16 -35.71 -20.00 -16.26
C THR A 16 -35.88 -21.29 -15.48
N VAL A 17 -35.16 -21.41 -14.35
CA VAL A 17 -35.23 -22.57 -13.46
C VAL A 17 -36.65 -22.71 -12.90
N MET A 18 -37.23 -21.61 -12.44
CA MET A 18 -38.60 -21.58 -11.93
C MET A 18 -39.62 -22.02 -12.99
N GLY A 19 -39.52 -21.49 -14.21
CA GLY A 19 -40.43 -21.83 -15.31
C GLY A 19 -40.42 -23.31 -15.66
N TRP A 20 -39.23 -23.91 -15.77
CA TRP A 20 -39.10 -25.35 -16.04
C TRP A 20 -39.53 -26.22 -14.87
N MET A 21 -39.18 -25.82 -13.63
CA MET A 21 -39.62 -26.50 -12.41
C MET A 21 -41.15 -26.52 -12.32
N GLY A 22 -41.83 -25.41 -12.62
CA GLY A 22 -43.29 -25.36 -12.66
C GLY A 22 -43.87 -26.20 -13.80
N PHE A 23 -43.39 -25.98 -15.04
CA PHE A 23 -43.89 -26.67 -16.22
C PHE A 23 -43.83 -28.20 -16.09
N LEU A 24 -42.69 -28.74 -15.67
CA LEU A 24 -42.49 -30.19 -15.50
C LEU A 24 -43.04 -30.70 -14.16
N GLY A 25 -42.96 -29.89 -13.11
CA GLY A 25 -43.32 -30.29 -11.75
C GLY A 25 -44.82 -30.57 -11.60
N PHE A 26 -45.70 -29.69 -12.09
CA PHE A 26 -47.15 -29.89 -11.90
C PHE A 26 -47.67 -31.22 -12.48
N PRO A 27 -47.35 -31.59 -13.74
CA PRO A 27 -47.77 -32.87 -14.32
C PRO A 27 -47.06 -34.07 -13.68
N MET A 28 -45.76 -33.97 -13.39
CA MET A 28 -45.01 -35.07 -12.76
C MET A 28 -45.58 -35.41 -11.39
N TYR A 29 -45.86 -34.39 -10.55
CA TYR A 29 -46.43 -34.63 -9.23
C TYR A 29 -47.89 -35.07 -9.26
N TYR A 30 -48.62 -34.89 -10.38
CA TYR A 30 -49.93 -35.53 -10.52
C TYR A 30 -49.78 -37.05 -10.45
N TYR A 31 -48.81 -37.62 -11.18
CA TYR A 31 -48.56 -39.05 -11.14
C TYR A 31 -48.19 -39.54 -9.73
N VAL A 32 -47.35 -38.77 -9.02
CA VAL A 32 -46.97 -39.08 -7.63
C VAL A 32 -48.20 -39.15 -6.73
N TRP A 33 -49.07 -38.15 -6.74
CA TRP A 33 -50.21 -38.07 -5.83
C TRP A 33 -51.46 -38.81 -6.30
N ALA A 34 -51.54 -39.19 -7.58
CA ALA A 34 -52.64 -39.99 -8.11
C ALA A 34 -52.35 -41.50 -8.08
N GLN A 35 -51.08 -41.92 -8.26
CA GLN A 35 -50.69 -43.32 -8.45
C GLN A 35 -49.80 -43.87 -7.33
N LEU A 36 -48.79 -43.11 -6.88
CA LEU A 36 -47.83 -43.59 -5.87
C LEU A 36 -48.32 -43.37 -4.44
N PHE A 37 -48.86 -42.19 -4.15
CA PHE A 37 -49.34 -41.79 -2.82
C PHE A 37 -50.73 -41.12 -2.94
N PRO A 38 -51.80 -41.89 -3.17
CA PRO A 38 -53.14 -41.38 -3.47
C PRO A 38 -53.63 -40.36 -2.45
N GLN A 39 -54.02 -39.18 -2.93
CA GLN A 39 -54.71 -38.15 -2.13
C GLN A 39 -56.22 -38.16 -2.42
N ASN A 40 -57.04 -37.68 -1.47
CA ASN A 40 -58.50 -37.69 -1.58
C ASN A 40 -59.02 -36.89 -2.79
N TYR A 41 -58.32 -35.82 -3.14
CA TYR A 41 -58.68 -34.95 -4.25
C TYR A 41 -57.43 -34.58 -5.07
N GLU A 42 -57.50 -34.86 -6.37
CA GLU A 42 -56.50 -34.46 -7.36
C GLU A 42 -57.15 -33.96 -8.66
N SER A 43 -56.55 -32.93 -9.28
CA SER A 43 -57.07 -32.30 -10.50
C SER A 43 -55.99 -32.14 -11.56
N LEU A 44 -55.99 -33.03 -12.56
CA LEU A 44 -55.12 -32.93 -13.73
C LEU A 44 -55.35 -31.64 -14.53
N PRO A 45 -56.60 -31.19 -14.80
CA PRO A 45 -56.83 -29.95 -15.55
C PRO A 45 -56.23 -28.72 -14.86
N LEU A 46 -56.35 -28.62 -13.54
CA LEU A 46 -55.79 -27.50 -12.77
C LEU A 46 -54.25 -27.50 -12.82
N ARG A 47 -53.63 -28.68 -12.70
CA ARG A 47 -52.16 -28.83 -12.79
C ARG A 47 -51.64 -28.51 -14.19
N LEU A 48 -52.33 -28.95 -15.25
CA LEU A 48 -51.97 -28.61 -16.63
C LEU A 48 -52.12 -27.11 -16.90
N PHE A 49 -53.15 -26.47 -16.33
CA PHE A 49 -53.29 -25.02 -16.40
C PHE A 49 -52.11 -24.28 -15.75
N CYS A 50 -51.73 -24.65 -14.51
CA CYS A 50 -50.55 -24.07 -13.85
C CYS A 50 -49.23 -24.36 -14.59
N SER A 51 -49.09 -25.56 -15.15
CA SER A 51 -47.94 -25.96 -15.98
C SER A 51 -47.80 -25.05 -17.21
N LEU A 52 -48.90 -24.83 -17.95
CA LEU A 52 -48.92 -23.93 -19.11
C LEU A 52 -48.61 -22.48 -18.72
N LEU A 53 -49.09 -22.01 -17.58
CA LEU A 53 -48.77 -20.67 -17.10
C LEU A 53 -47.25 -20.49 -16.87
N PHE A 54 -46.59 -21.49 -16.30
CA PHE A 54 -45.14 -21.48 -16.11
C PHE A 54 -44.34 -21.73 -17.40
N LEU A 55 -44.91 -22.43 -18.39
CA LEU A 55 -44.29 -22.60 -19.71
C LEU A 55 -44.03 -21.26 -20.39
N VAL A 56 -44.98 -20.32 -20.28
CA VAL A 56 -44.81 -18.95 -20.82
C VAL A 56 -43.62 -18.23 -20.17
N ILE A 57 -43.36 -18.48 -18.87
CA ILE A 57 -42.20 -17.91 -18.16
C ILE A 57 -40.89 -18.62 -18.58
N ALA A 58 -40.93 -19.94 -18.76
CA ALA A 58 -39.79 -20.72 -19.25
C ALA A 58 -39.36 -20.28 -20.66
N LEU A 59 -40.33 -20.08 -21.56
CA LEU A 59 -40.11 -19.69 -22.96
C LEU A 59 -40.06 -18.16 -23.17
N ARG A 60 -39.90 -17.36 -22.11
CA ARG A 60 -39.96 -15.89 -22.16
C ARG A 60 -39.06 -15.25 -23.22
N HIS A 61 -37.90 -15.83 -23.52
CA HIS A 61 -36.96 -15.32 -24.53
C HIS A 61 -37.45 -15.50 -25.97
N TYR A 62 -38.39 -16.43 -26.19
CA TYR A 62 -39.02 -16.70 -27.49
C TYR A 62 -40.34 -15.94 -27.66
N VAL A 63 -40.77 -15.16 -26.66
CA VAL A 63 -42.00 -14.36 -26.73
C VAL A 63 -41.76 -13.14 -27.62
N PRO A 64 -42.67 -12.81 -28.56
CA PRO A 64 -42.54 -11.65 -29.44
C PRO A 64 -42.36 -10.32 -28.69
N VAL A 65 -41.55 -9.41 -29.24
CA VAL A 65 -41.14 -8.14 -28.60
C VAL A 65 -42.32 -7.29 -28.13
N TYR A 66 -43.44 -7.28 -28.85
CA TYR A 66 -44.64 -6.53 -28.46
C TYR A 66 -45.32 -7.07 -27.19
N LEU A 67 -45.20 -8.37 -26.91
CA LEU A 67 -45.74 -9.01 -25.70
C LEU A 67 -44.77 -8.90 -24.51
N GLN A 68 -43.46 -8.75 -24.76
CA GLN A 68 -42.45 -8.71 -23.70
C GLN A 68 -42.68 -7.58 -22.68
N ARG A 69 -43.32 -6.47 -23.10
CA ARG A 69 -43.69 -5.35 -22.20
C ARG A 69 -44.66 -5.78 -21.09
N TYR A 70 -45.47 -6.81 -21.32
CA TYR A 70 -46.48 -7.30 -20.37
C TYR A 70 -45.98 -8.47 -19.50
N LEU A 71 -44.81 -9.05 -19.79
CA LEU A 71 -44.25 -10.16 -19.01
C LEU A 71 -44.14 -9.87 -17.50
N PRO A 72 -43.75 -8.66 -17.04
CA PRO A 72 -43.75 -8.38 -15.61
C PRO A 72 -45.14 -8.45 -14.96
N ALA A 73 -46.17 -7.95 -15.65
CA ALA A 73 -47.55 -8.01 -15.15
C ALA A 73 -48.08 -9.45 -15.16
N TYR A 74 -47.79 -10.20 -16.23
CA TYR A 74 -48.10 -11.62 -16.34
C TYR A 74 -47.47 -12.42 -15.20
N PHE A 75 -46.18 -12.19 -14.91
CA PHE A 75 -45.47 -12.82 -13.81
C PHE A 75 -46.13 -12.55 -12.45
N ALA A 76 -46.48 -11.29 -12.17
CA ALA A 76 -47.14 -10.91 -10.92
C ALA A 76 -48.53 -11.52 -10.73
N ILE A 77 -49.18 -11.99 -11.80
CA ILE A 77 -50.46 -12.71 -11.76
C ILE A 77 -50.25 -14.23 -11.71
N CYS A 78 -49.30 -14.75 -12.50
CA CYS A 78 -48.99 -16.17 -12.60
C CYS A 78 -48.52 -16.77 -11.27
N VAL A 79 -47.59 -16.08 -10.59
CA VAL A 79 -46.99 -16.56 -9.33
C VAL A 79 -48.02 -16.77 -8.21
N PRO A 80 -48.91 -15.82 -7.87
CA PRO A 80 -49.92 -16.05 -6.83
C PRO A 80 -50.91 -17.17 -7.16
N ILE A 81 -51.24 -17.36 -8.44
CA ILE A 81 -52.14 -18.44 -8.88
C ILE A 81 -51.48 -19.81 -8.68
N CYS A 82 -50.22 -19.96 -9.09
CA CYS A 82 -49.57 -21.27 -9.09
C CYS A 82 -48.93 -21.65 -7.76
N LEU A 83 -48.59 -20.67 -6.90
CA LEU A 83 -48.03 -20.92 -5.58
C LEU A 83 -49.10 -20.80 -4.47
N PRO A 84 -49.38 -19.64 -3.88
CA PRO A 84 -50.26 -19.60 -2.71
C PRO A 84 -51.68 -20.07 -3.01
N PHE A 85 -52.26 -19.82 -4.19
CA PHE A 85 -53.64 -20.25 -4.50
C PHE A 85 -53.73 -21.76 -4.72
N PHE A 86 -52.95 -22.32 -5.64
CA PHE A 86 -52.99 -23.76 -5.94
C PHE A 86 -52.76 -24.62 -4.68
N PHE A 87 -51.71 -24.31 -3.92
CA PHE A 87 -51.35 -25.13 -2.76
C PHE A 87 -52.34 -24.97 -1.60
N SER A 88 -52.90 -23.77 -1.36
CA SER A 88 -53.97 -23.61 -0.36
C SER A 88 -55.28 -24.25 -0.80
N TYR A 89 -55.62 -24.19 -2.09
CA TYR A 89 -56.80 -24.86 -2.66
C TYR A 89 -56.72 -26.38 -2.47
N MET A 90 -55.58 -26.98 -2.83
CA MET A 90 -55.35 -28.41 -2.69
C MET A 90 -55.35 -28.84 -1.22
N MET A 91 -54.80 -28.01 -0.32
CA MET A 91 -54.85 -28.24 1.12
C MET A 91 -56.30 -28.26 1.66
N PHE A 92 -57.13 -27.28 1.26
CA PHE A 92 -58.52 -27.22 1.70
C PHE A 92 -59.37 -28.35 1.11
N LYS A 93 -59.15 -28.75 -0.15
CA LYS A 93 -59.88 -29.88 -0.78
C LYS A 93 -59.49 -31.26 -0.26
N ASN A 94 -58.30 -31.39 0.34
CA ASN A 94 -57.81 -32.61 0.95
C ASN A 94 -57.89 -32.56 2.48
N ASP A 95 -58.88 -31.85 3.02
CA ASP A 95 -59.20 -31.79 4.46
C ASP A 95 -57.97 -31.57 5.36
N TRP A 96 -57.09 -30.63 4.98
CA TRP A 96 -55.87 -30.30 5.74
C TRP A 96 -54.89 -31.46 5.91
N SER A 97 -54.79 -32.36 4.94
CA SER A 97 -53.77 -33.42 4.95
C SER A 97 -52.36 -32.87 5.19
N THR A 98 -51.56 -33.60 5.97
CA THR A 98 -50.22 -33.20 6.39
C THR A 98 -49.29 -32.94 5.19
N VAL A 99 -49.41 -33.73 4.12
CA VAL A 99 -48.66 -33.57 2.87
C VAL A 99 -48.93 -32.20 2.23
N TRP A 100 -50.20 -31.80 2.15
CA TRP A 100 -50.57 -30.51 1.54
C TRP A 100 -50.27 -29.32 2.46
N VAL A 101 -50.34 -29.50 3.77
CA VAL A 101 -49.87 -28.51 4.77
C VAL A 101 -48.37 -28.25 4.59
N MET A 102 -47.55 -29.29 4.50
CA MET A 102 -46.11 -29.16 4.25
C MET A 102 -45.82 -28.55 2.87
N SER A 103 -46.57 -28.94 1.84
CA SER A 103 -46.41 -28.42 0.48
C SER A 103 -46.79 -26.93 0.39
N PHE A 104 -47.83 -26.50 1.11
CA PHE A 104 -48.20 -25.09 1.20
C PHE A 104 -47.16 -24.26 1.96
N MET A 105 -46.59 -24.81 3.04
CA MET A 105 -45.47 -24.17 3.75
C MET A 105 -44.25 -23.96 2.83
N ALA A 106 -43.89 -24.98 2.04
CA ALA A 106 -42.83 -24.86 1.05
C ALA A 106 -43.16 -23.82 -0.03
N ALA A 107 -44.42 -23.78 -0.50
CA ALA A 107 -44.87 -22.79 -1.47
C ALA A 107 -44.77 -21.34 -0.92
N ILE A 108 -45.08 -21.12 0.36
CA ILE A 108 -44.89 -19.83 1.03
C ILE A 108 -43.42 -19.41 1.00
N LEU A 109 -42.49 -20.30 1.36
CA LEU A 109 -41.06 -20.01 1.36
C LEU A 109 -40.54 -19.68 -0.05
N ILE A 110 -40.93 -20.48 -1.04
CA ILE A 110 -40.59 -20.27 -2.45
C ILE A 110 -41.16 -18.93 -2.94
N HIS A 111 -42.39 -18.58 -2.55
CA HIS A 111 -43.01 -17.31 -2.91
C HIS A 111 -42.28 -16.10 -2.31
N ILE A 112 -41.89 -16.17 -1.04
CA ILE A 112 -41.08 -15.13 -0.37
C ILE A 112 -39.73 -14.95 -1.08
N LEU A 113 -39.06 -16.04 -1.47
CA LEU A 113 -37.77 -15.99 -2.15
C LEU A 113 -37.84 -15.36 -3.55
N ILE A 114 -39.00 -15.49 -4.22
CA ILE A 114 -39.15 -15.08 -5.61
C ILE A 114 -39.67 -13.67 -5.75
N VAL A 115 -40.63 -13.28 -4.90
CA VAL A 115 -41.25 -11.96 -4.99
C VAL A 115 -40.57 -11.01 -4.02
N TYR A 116 -39.67 -10.20 -4.59
CA TYR A 116 -38.77 -9.30 -3.87
C TYR A 116 -39.42 -8.29 -2.90
N ARG A 117 -40.73 -8.03 -3.03
CA ARG A 117 -41.43 -6.99 -2.26
C ARG A 117 -42.35 -7.61 -1.22
N THR A 118 -41.96 -7.56 0.06
CA THR A 118 -42.73 -8.07 1.22
C THR A 118 -44.21 -7.69 1.19
N PHE A 119 -44.53 -6.41 0.92
CA PHE A 119 -45.93 -5.96 0.83
C PHE A 119 -46.70 -6.67 -0.28
N LEU A 120 -46.06 -6.88 -1.44
CA LEU A 120 -46.67 -7.56 -2.58
C LEU A 120 -46.88 -9.05 -2.29
N VAL A 121 -45.91 -9.73 -1.66
CA VAL A 121 -46.06 -11.12 -1.20
C VAL A 121 -47.26 -11.24 -0.26
N MET A 122 -47.40 -10.30 0.67
CA MET A 122 -48.47 -10.31 1.67
C MET A 122 -49.84 -10.15 1.03
N LEU A 123 -49.97 -9.15 0.16
CA LEU A 123 -51.19 -8.92 -0.59
C LEU A 123 -51.56 -10.14 -1.45
N GLN A 124 -50.60 -10.68 -2.20
CA GLN A 124 -50.80 -11.84 -3.06
C GLN A 124 -51.23 -13.09 -2.29
N THR A 125 -50.60 -13.36 -1.14
CA THR A 125 -50.91 -14.53 -0.30
C THR A 125 -52.30 -14.40 0.32
N ILE A 126 -52.64 -13.23 0.87
CA ILE A 126 -53.96 -12.97 1.45
C ILE A 126 -55.05 -13.15 0.39
N ILE A 127 -54.88 -12.54 -0.80
CA ILE A 127 -55.85 -12.66 -1.90
C ILE A 127 -55.98 -14.12 -2.32
N ALA A 128 -54.86 -14.82 -2.55
CA ALA A 128 -54.86 -16.19 -3.01
C ALA A 128 -55.52 -17.17 -2.03
N VAL A 129 -55.21 -17.08 -0.74
CA VAL A 129 -55.79 -17.93 0.30
C VAL A 129 -57.28 -17.60 0.51
N THR A 130 -57.66 -16.32 0.45
CA THR A 130 -59.07 -15.92 0.55
C THR A 130 -59.86 -16.44 -0.64
N CYS A 131 -59.33 -16.31 -1.86
CA CYS A 131 -59.97 -16.85 -3.06
C CYS A 131 -60.10 -18.37 -3.02
N SER A 132 -59.06 -19.10 -2.60
CA SER A 132 -59.13 -20.56 -2.52
C SER A 132 -60.14 -21.03 -1.47
N LEU A 133 -60.19 -20.35 -0.32
CA LEU A 133 -61.17 -20.63 0.74
C LEU A 133 -62.61 -20.41 0.25
N LEU A 134 -62.87 -19.30 -0.46
CA LEU A 134 -64.18 -19.02 -1.06
C LEU A 134 -64.58 -20.04 -2.14
N VAL A 135 -63.63 -20.50 -2.96
CA VAL A 135 -63.91 -21.51 -3.99
C VAL A 135 -64.22 -22.88 -3.39
N VAL A 136 -63.60 -23.26 -2.27
CA VAL A 136 -63.79 -24.58 -1.65
C VAL A 136 -65.03 -24.65 -0.77
N TYR A 137 -65.22 -23.68 0.12
CA TYR A 137 -66.27 -23.72 1.14
C TYR A 137 -67.46 -22.81 0.85
N GLY A 138 -67.36 -21.94 -0.17
CA GLY A 138 -68.34 -20.90 -0.44
C GLY A 138 -68.34 -19.80 0.63
N ALA A 139 -69.38 -18.96 0.64
CA ALA A 139 -69.57 -17.91 1.64
C ALA A 139 -70.14 -18.42 2.99
N ASN A 140 -70.10 -19.74 3.23
CA ASN A 140 -70.69 -20.37 4.42
C ASN A 140 -69.70 -20.38 5.61
N LEU A 141 -69.80 -19.36 6.45
CA LEU A 141 -68.87 -19.14 7.57
C LEU A 141 -68.85 -20.28 8.60
N SER A 142 -69.99 -20.95 8.84
CA SER A 142 -70.09 -22.07 9.78
C SER A 142 -69.29 -23.29 9.32
N LEU A 143 -69.31 -23.58 8.02
CA LEU A 143 -68.56 -24.69 7.41
C LEU A 143 -67.05 -24.42 7.46
N ILE A 144 -66.65 -23.16 7.23
CA ILE A 144 -65.25 -22.73 7.30
C ILE A 144 -64.71 -22.91 8.73
N LEU A 145 -65.42 -22.36 9.73
CA LEU A 145 -65.00 -22.43 11.13
C LEU A 145 -64.91 -23.87 11.66
N GLY A 146 -65.77 -24.77 11.17
CA GLY A 146 -65.78 -26.18 11.54
C GLY A 146 -64.72 -27.05 10.83
N SER A 147 -64.25 -26.65 9.65
CA SER A 147 -63.32 -27.45 8.83
C SER A 147 -61.86 -26.99 8.95
N VAL A 148 -61.61 -25.80 9.50
CA VAL A 148 -60.25 -25.25 9.67
C VAL A 148 -59.53 -25.91 10.83
N VAL A 149 -58.36 -26.50 10.55
CA VAL A 149 -57.46 -27.02 11.58
C VAL A 149 -56.61 -25.88 12.14
N TRP A 150 -57.09 -25.26 13.23
CA TRP A 150 -56.47 -24.09 13.86
C TRP A 150 -55.02 -24.28 14.30
N ALA A 151 -54.57 -25.52 14.55
CA ALA A 151 -53.20 -25.81 14.96
C ALA A 151 -52.14 -25.43 13.91
N TYR A 152 -52.48 -25.46 12.62
CA TYR A 152 -51.52 -25.13 11.54
C TYR A 152 -51.41 -23.63 11.27
N VAL A 153 -52.42 -22.84 11.65
CA VAL A 153 -52.45 -21.40 11.39
C VAL A 153 -51.28 -20.65 12.07
N PRO A 154 -50.95 -20.89 13.35
CA PRO A 154 -49.76 -20.30 13.97
C PRO A 154 -48.45 -20.67 13.27
N ILE A 155 -48.33 -21.89 12.73
CA ILE A 155 -47.12 -22.35 12.03
C ILE A 155 -46.94 -21.59 10.70
N PHE A 156 -48.02 -21.42 9.94
CA PHE A 156 -47.98 -20.62 8.72
C PHE A 156 -47.69 -19.16 9.02
N LEU A 157 -48.32 -18.58 10.06
CA LEU A 157 -48.06 -17.21 10.48
C LEU A 157 -46.60 -17.03 10.90
N PHE A 158 -46.05 -17.95 11.69
CA PHE A 158 -44.65 -17.94 12.10
C PHE A 158 -43.71 -17.99 10.89
N THR A 159 -43.92 -18.96 9.99
CA THR A 159 -43.11 -19.13 8.78
C THR A 159 -43.17 -17.88 7.90
N TYR A 160 -44.35 -17.28 7.77
CA TYR A 160 -44.55 -16.11 6.95
C TYR A 160 -43.90 -14.86 7.56
N VAL A 161 -44.08 -14.61 8.86
CA VAL A 161 -43.52 -13.45 9.57
C VAL A 161 -42.01 -13.52 9.62
N PHE A 162 -41.44 -14.62 10.11
CA PHE A 162 -39.99 -14.75 10.23
C PHE A 162 -39.31 -14.89 8.87
N GLY A 163 -39.92 -15.60 7.92
CA GLY A 163 -39.42 -15.68 6.53
C GLY A 163 -39.28 -14.29 5.90
N ASN A 164 -40.29 -13.43 6.04
CA ASN A 164 -40.22 -12.06 5.55
C ASN A 164 -39.22 -11.19 6.32
N LEU A 165 -39.07 -11.39 7.64
CA LEU A 165 -38.13 -10.62 8.45
C LEU A 165 -36.67 -10.95 8.08
N PHE A 166 -36.33 -12.23 7.95
CA PHE A 166 -35.00 -12.65 7.48
C PHE A 166 -34.73 -12.16 6.06
N TYR A 167 -35.73 -12.25 5.19
CA TYR A 167 -35.63 -11.74 3.83
C TYR A 167 -35.36 -10.23 3.79
N LEU A 168 -36.11 -9.44 4.56
CA LEU A 168 -35.93 -7.99 4.66
C LEU A 168 -34.51 -7.64 5.16
N ARG A 169 -34.04 -8.32 6.21
CA ARG A 169 -32.68 -8.10 6.74
C ARG A 169 -31.60 -8.40 5.70
N ASN A 170 -31.67 -9.57 5.06
CA ASN A 170 -30.71 -9.96 4.02
C ASN A 170 -30.76 -9.01 2.82
N GLN A 171 -31.95 -8.54 2.45
CA GLN A 171 -32.12 -7.58 1.37
C GLN A 171 -31.49 -6.22 1.72
N THR A 172 -31.72 -5.70 2.93
CA THR A 172 -31.11 -4.43 3.34
C THR A 172 -29.59 -4.51 3.34
N GLU A 173 -29.01 -5.67 3.69
CA GLU A 173 -27.57 -5.90 3.62
C GLU A 173 -27.05 -5.99 2.18
N TYR A 174 -27.79 -6.62 1.27
CA TYR A 174 -27.42 -6.67 -0.14
C TYR A 174 -27.52 -5.30 -0.81
N GLU A 175 -28.63 -4.57 -0.57
CA GLU A 175 -28.83 -3.22 -1.09
C GLU A 175 -27.76 -2.25 -0.56
N SER A 176 -27.35 -2.37 0.72
CA SER A 176 -26.25 -1.58 1.25
C SER A 176 -24.94 -1.89 0.53
N ARG A 177 -24.54 -3.16 0.37
CA ARG A 177 -23.33 -3.55 -0.38
C ARG A 177 -23.32 -3.02 -1.82
N VAL A 178 -24.46 -3.10 -2.51
CA VAL A 178 -24.58 -2.60 -3.89
C VAL A 178 -24.57 -1.08 -3.94
N SER A 179 -25.24 -0.40 -3.01
CA SER A 179 -25.23 1.06 -2.92
C SER A 179 -23.82 1.58 -2.62
N LEU A 180 -23.08 0.87 -1.77
CA LEU A 180 -21.67 1.13 -1.51
C LEU A 180 -20.84 0.98 -2.78
N ALA A 181 -20.89 -0.16 -3.47
CA ALA A 181 -20.15 -0.36 -4.72
C ALA A 181 -20.46 0.72 -5.77
N LYS A 182 -21.74 1.16 -5.85
CA LYS A 182 -22.16 2.24 -6.74
C LYS A 182 -21.63 3.61 -6.34
N SER A 183 -21.68 3.96 -5.05
CA SER A 183 -21.14 5.24 -4.57
C SER A 183 -19.62 5.31 -4.73
N PHE A 184 -18.92 4.18 -4.55
CA PHE A 184 -17.50 4.04 -4.85
C PHE A 184 -17.18 4.21 -6.34
N GLY A 185 -17.89 3.49 -7.21
CA GLY A 185 -17.69 3.62 -8.66
C GLY A 185 -17.96 5.05 -9.15
N ALA A 186 -18.99 5.70 -8.62
CA ALA A 186 -19.29 7.10 -8.89
C ALA A 186 -18.20 8.04 -8.34
N GLY A 187 -17.68 7.76 -7.14
CA GLY A 187 -16.62 8.52 -6.50
C GLY A 187 -15.29 8.43 -7.26
N ILE A 188 -14.87 7.22 -7.64
CA ILE A 188 -13.68 7.00 -8.49
C ILE A 188 -13.86 7.71 -9.81
N ALA A 189 -15.01 7.57 -10.47
CA ALA A 189 -15.24 8.24 -11.75
C ALA A 189 -15.17 9.77 -11.62
N HIS A 190 -15.70 10.34 -10.55
CA HIS A 190 -15.64 11.78 -10.29
C HIS A 190 -14.22 12.26 -9.98
N GLU A 191 -13.50 11.53 -9.14
CA GLU A 191 -12.11 11.84 -8.77
C GLU A 191 -11.11 11.54 -9.90
N MET A 192 -11.42 10.65 -10.85
CA MET A 192 -10.66 10.45 -12.09
C MET A 192 -10.96 11.51 -13.16
N ARG A 193 -12.20 11.99 -13.23
CA ARG A 193 -12.60 13.00 -14.20
C ARG A 193 -11.88 14.33 -13.94
N ASN A 194 -11.63 14.69 -12.68
CA ASN A 194 -10.91 15.91 -12.30
C ASN A 194 -9.48 15.99 -12.86
N PRO A 195 -8.56 15.04 -12.57
CA PRO A 195 -7.21 15.05 -13.11
C PRO A 195 -7.19 14.87 -14.63
N LEU A 196 -8.06 14.02 -15.20
CA LEU A 196 -8.16 13.87 -16.66
C LEU A 196 -8.64 15.17 -17.36
N SER A 197 -9.56 15.91 -16.73
CA SER A 197 -10.00 17.20 -17.25
C SER A 197 -8.91 18.26 -17.15
N ALA A 198 -8.10 18.23 -16.07
CA ALA A 198 -6.94 19.09 -15.93
C ALA A 198 -5.89 18.77 -17.00
N VAL A 199 -5.54 17.49 -17.19
CA VAL A 199 -4.61 17.04 -18.25
C VAL A 199 -5.10 17.44 -19.63
N LYS A 200 -6.40 17.27 -19.90
CA LYS A 200 -6.99 17.70 -21.17
C LYS A 200 -6.87 19.21 -21.37
N ALA A 201 -7.19 20.01 -20.36
CA ALA A 201 -7.04 21.46 -20.43
C ALA A 201 -5.57 21.87 -20.67
N THR A 202 -4.62 21.21 -20.03
CA THR A 202 -3.18 21.45 -20.28
C THR A 202 -2.76 21.05 -21.69
N LEU A 203 -3.29 19.95 -22.24
CA LEU A 203 -3.04 19.55 -23.63
C LEU A 203 -3.63 20.55 -24.63
N ASP A 204 -4.85 21.05 -24.37
CA ASP A 204 -5.49 22.08 -25.22
C ASP A 204 -4.66 23.39 -25.22
N VAL A 205 -4.10 23.79 -24.07
CA VAL A 205 -3.18 24.94 -23.96
C VAL A 205 -1.88 24.65 -24.71
N LEU A 206 -1.28 23.47 -24.54
CA LEU A 206 -0.05 23.09 -25.23
C LEU A 206 -0.24 23.09 -26.76
N GLU A 207 -1.37 22.57 -27.25
CA GLU A 207 -1.72 22.57 -28.68
C GLU A 207 -1.93 24.00 -29.23
N SER A 208 -2.36 24.95 -28.39
CA SER A 208 -2.46 26.36 -28.78
C SER A 208 -1.11 27.09 -28.82
N LEU A 209 -0.15 26.65 -28.02
CA LEU A 209 1.21 27.19 -27.97
C LEU A 209 2.13 26.59 -29.04
N LEU A 210 1.84 25.37 -29.47
CA LEU A 210 2.61 24.70 -30.52
C LEU A 210 2.25 25.26 -31.91
N PRO A 211 3.25 25.68 -32.72
CA PRO A 211 2.99 26.17 -34.06
C PRO A 211 2.41 25.05 -34.93
N LYS A 212 1.25 25.31 -35.56
CA LYS A 212 0.67 24.38 -36.52
C LYS A 212 1.58 24.32 -37.74
N SER A 213 2.30 23.21 -37.93
CA SER A 213 3.07 22.99 -39.14
C SER A 213 2.11 22.93 -40.34
N LYS A 214 1.97 24.06 -41.03
CA LYS A 214 1.49 24.11 -42.41
C LYS A 214 2.71 24.42 -43.25
N GLY A 215 3.19 23.40 -43.95
CA GLY A 215 4.42 23.46 -44.71
C GLY A 215 4.42 24.58 -45.75
N GLN A 216 5.55 25.29 -45.82
CA GLN A 216 6.47 25.33 -46.97
C GLN A 216 7.54 26.37 -46.65
N GLY A 217 8.77 25.91 -46.44
CA GLY A 217 9.95 26.75 -46.22
C GLY A 217 10.82 26.24 -45.08
N ASP A 218 12.12 26.06 -45.36
CA ASP A 218 13.21 25.83 -44.40
C ASP A 218 13.43 27.05 -43.48
N GLU A 219 12.37 27.59 -42.87
CA GLU A 219 12.52 28.57 -41.79
C GLU A 219 12.73 27.82 -40.47
N PRO A 220 13.81 28.11 -39.72
CA PRO A 220 14.03 27.51 -38.43
C PRO A 220 12.87 27.87 -37.49
N LEU A 221 12.27 26.85 -36.86
CA LEU A 221 11.28 27.02 -35.81
C LEU A 221 11.86 27.87 -34.67
N VAL A 222 11.53 29.17 -34.66
CA VAL A 222 11.89 30.07 -33.55
C VAL A 222 10.83 29.90 -32.46
N PHE A 223 11.19 29.20 -31.40
CA PHE A 223 10.37 29.14 -30.18
C PHE A 223 10.56 30.44 -29.39
N ASP A 224 9.46 31.10 -29.04
CA ASP A 224 9.49 32.19 -28.07
C ASP A 224 9.95 31.63 -26.72
N PRO A 225 11.03 32.16 -26.10
CA PRO A 225 11.50 31.73 -24.79
C PRO A 225 10.40 31.75 -23.72
N GLN A 226 9.45 32.69 -23.80
CA GLN A 226 8.33 32.77 -22.87
C GLN A 226 7.29 31.67 -23.10
N ALA A 227 7.04 31.29 -24.36
CA ALA A 227 6.16 30.18 -24.69
C ALA A 227 6.77 28.83 -24.27
N LEU A 228 8.09 28.69 -24.36
CA LEU A 228 8.80 27.48 -23.93
C LEU A 228 8.81 27.32 -22.40
N SER A 229 9.00 28.42 -21.65
CA SER A 229 8.88 28.39 -20.18
C SER A 229 7.46 28.09 -19.73
N LEU A 230 6.46 28.70 -20.38
CA LEU A 230 5.05 28.44 -20.09
C LEU A 230 4.66 26.99 -20.42
N ALA A 231 5.16 26.43 -21.53
CA ALA A 231 4.93 25.03 -21.86
C ALA A 231 5.53 24.07 -20.82
N HIS A 232 6.72 24.40 -20.30
CA HIS A 232 7.34 23.61 -19.24
C HIS A 232 6.54 23.67 -17.93
N GLU A 233 6.05 24.86 -17.55
CA GLU A 233 5.19 25.05 -16.38
C GLU A 233 3.87 24.28 -16.51
N VAL A 234 3.20 24.38 -17.65
CA VAL A 234 1.95 23.66 -17.94
C VAL A 234 2.14 22.14 -17.93
N LEU A 235 3.28 21.62 -18.39
CA LEU A 235 3.62 20.20 -18.32
C LEU A 235 3.89 19.74 -16.89
N GLN A 236 4.50 20.58 -16.07
CA GLN A 236 4.73 20.30 -14.66
C GLN A 236 3.40 20.21 -13.90
N ASP A 237 2.48 21.15 -14.15
CA ASP A 237 1.12 21.14 -13.60
C ASP A 237 0.32 19.90 -14.02
N ALA A 238 0.45 19.47 -15.29
CA ALA A 238 -0.19 18.25 -15.78
C ALA A 238 0.33 16.99 -15.06
N ASN A 239 1.64 16.89 -14.85
CA ASN A 239 2.24 15.78 -14.11
C ASN A 239 1.81 15.77 -12.64
N GLU A 240 1.74 16.93 -12.00
CA GLU A 240 1.24 17.10 -10.63
C GLU A 240 -0.23 16.64 -10.53
N ALA A 241 -1.07 17.03 -11.48
CA ALA A 241 -2.48 16.62 -11.53
C ALA A 241 -2.65 15.12 -11.76
N ILE A 242 -1.85 14.49 -12.63
CA ILE A 242 -1.85 13.03 -12.83
C ILE A 242 -1.42 12.31 -11.55
N ARG A 243 -0.34 12.77 -10.91
CA ARG A 243 0.15 12.19 -9.66
C ARG A 243 -0.92 12.27 -8.57
N SER A 244 -1.51 13.44 -8.37
CA SER A 244 -2.60 13.65 -7.39
C SER A 244 -3.84 12.79 -7.70
N GLY A 245 -4.19 12.64 -8.98
CA GLY A 245 -5.26 11.77 -9.44
C GLY A 245 -5.01 10.29 -9.15
N THR A 246 -3.80 9.82 -9.46
CA THR A 246 -3.36 8.43 -9.22
C THR A 246 -3.36 8.12 -7.73
N GLU A 247 -2.82 9.04 -6.92
CA GLU A 247 -2.82 8.94 -5.46
C GLU A 247 -4.24 8.84 -4.87
N THR A 248 -5.19 9.59 -5.45
CA THR A 248 -6.60 9.55 -5.04
C THR A 248 -7.27 8.23 -5.44
N ILE A 249 -6.92 7.66 -6.60
CA ILE A 249 -7.41 6.35 -7.03
C ILE A 249 -6.88 5.27 -6.10
N ASP A 250 -5.58 5.28 -5.78
CA ASP A 250 -4.97 4.31 -4.87
C ASP A 250 -5.61 4.38 -3.47
N LEU A 251 -5.88 5.59 -2.97
CA LEU A 251 -6.66 5.82 -1.75
C LEU A 251 -8.04 5.17 -1.81
N LEU A 252 -8.78 5.37 -2.91
CA LEU A 252 -10.13 4.83 -3.07
C LEU A 252 -10.12 3.31 -3.26
N LEU A 253 -9.19 2.77 -4.04
CA LEU A 253 -9.04 1.32 -4.26
C LEU A 253 -8.62 0.60 -2.96
N THR A 254 -7.69 1.17 -2.20
CA THR A 254 -7.33 0.64 -0.88
C THR A 254 -8.51 0.66 0.08
N SER A 255 -9.43 1.62 -0.05
CA SER A 255 -10.66 1.69 0.75
C SER A 255 -11.78 0.73 0.30
N ILE A 256 -11.71 0.22 -0.94
CA ILE A 256 -12.69 -0.72 -1.52
C ILE A 256 -12.45 -2.15 -1.04
N ASP A 257 -11.19 -2.53 -0.79
CA ASP A 257 -10.88 -3.81 -0.15
C ASP A 257 -11.26 -3.74 1.33
N GLN A 258 -12.55 -3.93 1.60
CA GLN A 258 -13.22 -3.74 2.90
C GLN A 258 -12.60 -4.55 4.06
N ASN A 259 -11.59 -5.40 3.85
CA ASN A 259 -11.04 -6.24 4.91
C ASN A 259 -9.53 -6.49 4.91
N ARG A 260 -8.70 -5.95 4.02
CA ARG A 260 -7.25 -6.23 4.08
C ARG A 260 -6.41 -5.08 3.56
N ILE A 261 -6.03 -4.18 4.47
CA ILE A 261 -4.76 -3.48 4.30
C ILE A 261 -3.68 -4.56 4.28
N THR A 262 -3.13 -4.82 3.09
CA THR A 262 -2.05 -5.80 2.95
C THR A 262 -0.82 -5.30 3.67
N ASN A 263 -0.17 -6.19 4.42
CA ASN A 263 1.12 -5.91 5.05
C ASN A 263 2.29 -6.16 4.10
N ALA A 264 2.05 -6.64 2.87
CA ALA A 264 3.11 -7.05 1.93
C ALA A 264 4.20 -5.99 1.68
N THR A 265 3.84 -4.71 1.75
CA THR A 265 4.76 -3.57 1.53
C THR A 265 5.39 -3.02 2.80
N TYR A 266 5.15 -3.63 3.97
CA TYR A 266 5.62 -3.09 5.24
C TYR A 266 7.14 -3.17 5.35
N ARG A 267 7.74 -2.04 5.69
CA ARG A 267 9.17 -1.90 5.94
C ARG A 267 9.40 -1.03 7.18
N LYS A 268 10.65 -0.98 7.62
CA LYS A 268 11.11 -0.03 8.63
C LYS A 268 11.24 1.34 7.99
N HIS A 269 10.58 2.33 8.57
CA HIS A 269 10.66 3.73 8.13
C HIS A 269 10.93 4.66 9.31
N SER A 270 11.71 5.71 9.08
CA SER A 270 11.80 6.84 10.01
C SER A 270 10.50 7.64 9.93
N MET A 271 9.91 7.96 11.09
CA MET A 271 8.70 8.78 11.15
C MET A 271 8.98 10.21 10.67
N ARG A 272 10.14 10.79 11.05
CA ARG A 272 10.59 12.09 10.58
C ARG A 272 10.65 12.14 9.06
N GLU A 273 11.34 11.20 8.42
CA GLU A 273 11.49 11.18 6.96
C GLU A 273 10.13 11.11 6.25
N VAL A 274 9.22 10.24 6.73
CA VAL A 274 7.88 10.11 6.14
C VAL A 274 7.08 11.39 6.30
N VAL A 275 7.12 12.02 7.47
CA VAL A 275 6.43 13.31 7.71
C VAL A 275 7.01 14.40 6.82
N GLU A 276 8.34 14.54 6.74
CA GLU A 276 9.01 15.54 5.90
C GLU A 276 8.66 15.36 4.41
N GLN A 277 8.71 14.12 3.91
CA GLN A 277 8.30 13.80 2.54
C GLN A 277 6.82 14.14 2.30
N THR A 278 5.94 13.78 3.23
CA THR A 278 4.50 14.09 3.14
C THR A 278 4.27 15.59 3.02
N LEU A 279 4.94 16.39 3.86
CA LEU A 279 4.80 17.85 3.86
C LEU A 279 5.42 18.50 2.62
N ALA A 280 6.45 17.88 2.04
CA ALA A 280 7.05 18.35 0.79
C ALA A 280 6.14 18.10 -0.42
N SER A 281 5.39 16.98 -0.45
CA SER A 281 4.50 16.61 -1.55
C SER A 281 3.04 17.05 -1.36
N PHE A 282 2.64 17.56 -0.20
CA PHE A 282 1.27 17.97 0.07
C PHE A 282 0.89 19.27 -0.67
N SER A 283 -0.20 19.23 -1.44
CA SER A 283 -0.74 20.42 -2.12
C SER A 283 -1.55 21.30 -1.17
N TYR A 284 -0.97 22.44 -0.77
CA TYR A 284 -1.62 23.40 0.13
C TYR A 284 -2.70 24.23 -0.60
N PRO A 285 -3.87 24.48 0.01
CA PRO A 285 -4.89 25.37 -0.56
C PRO A 285 -4.38 26.82 -0.70
N SER A 286 -4.71 27.47 -1.82
CA SER A 286 -4.18 28.78 -2.27
C SER A 286 -4.36 29.99 -1.32
N LYS A 287 -5.13 29.87 -0.23
CA LYS A 287 -5.30 30.92 0.80
C LYS A 287 -4.58 30.63 2.13
N VAL A 288 -3.91 29.49 2.25
CA VAL A 288 -3.25 29.06 3.50
C VAL A 288 -1.83 28.63 3.21
N THR A 289 -0.87 29.45 3.62
CA THR A 289 0.56 29.24 3.34
C THR A 289 1.16 28.21 4.29
N LYS A 290 2.23 27.53 3.87
CA LYS A 290 3.11 26.67 4.69
C LYS A 290 3.54 27.32 6.02
N GLU A 291 3.52 28.65 6.09
CA GLU A 291 3.76 29.48 7.29
C GLU A 291 2.79 29.23 8.45
N SER A 292 1.63 28.64 8.19
CA SER A 292 0.66 28.22 9.22
C SER A 292 1.01 26.87 9.87
N MET A 293 2.15 26.27 9.54
CA MET A 293 2.60 25.00 10.12
C MET A 293 3.65 25.19 11.21
N ARG A 294 3.47 24.49 12.34
CA ARG A 294 4.49 24.33 13.39
C ARG A 294 4.93 22.89 13.46
N ILE A 295 6.21 22.63 13.18
CA ILE A 295 6.73 21.27 13.02
C ILE A 295 7.78 21.03 14.10
N ASN A 296 7.56 20.02 14.95
CA ASN A 296 8.54 19.54 15.91
C ASN A 296 8.78 18.03 15.71
N LEU A 297 9.91 17.71 15.07
CA LEU A 297 10.31 16.33 14.76
C LEU A 297 11.57 15.89 15.53
N GLU A 298 11.91 16.55 16.63
CA GLU A 298 13.15 16.26 17.37
C GLU A 298 13.21 14.82 17.89
N GLN A 299 12.08 14.27 18.35
CA GLN A 299 11.99 12.92 18.89
C GLN A 299 11.62 11.89 17.81
N ASP A 300 12.46 11.74 16.80
CA ASP A 300 12.25 10.75 15.75
C ASP A 300 12.21 9.31 16.30
N PHE A 301 11.45 8.45 15.61
CA PHE A 301 11.33 7.03 15.92
C PHE A 301 11.04 6.22 14.66
N PHE A 302 11.39 4.94 14.70
CA PHE A 302 11.07 3.99 13.63
C PHE A 302 9.75 3.30 13.88
N PHE A 303 8.97 3.09 12.81
CA PHE A 303 7.78 2.25 12.82
C PHE A 303 7.90 1.17 11.74
N PHE A 304 7.12 0.09 11.89
CA PHE A 304 7.01 -0.97 10.90
C PHE A 304 5.65 -0.85 10.21
N GLY A 305 5.65 -0.55 8.92
CA GLY A 305 4.44 -0.21 8.17
C GLY A 305 4.75 0.17 6.73
N SER A 306 3.73 0.61 5.99
CA SER A 306 3.91 1.25 4.68
C SER A 306 4.00 2.77 4.85
N ASP A 307 5.03 3.39 4.29
CA ASP A 307 5.16 4.84 4.21
C ASP A 307 4.02 5.45 3.38
N THR A 308 3.64 4.84 2.26
CA THR A 308 2.53 5.27 1.39
C THR A 308 1.21 5.36 2.18
N LEU A 309 0.83 4.32 2.92
CA LEU A 309 -0.39 4.33 3.73
C LEU A 309 -0.37 5.40 4.83
N LEU A 310 0.81 5.66 5.40
CA LEU A 310 0.96 6.69 6.41
C LEU A 310 0.92 8.10 5.81
N LYS A 311 1.57 8.34 4.66
CA LYS A 311 1.46 9.59 3.87
C LYS A 311 0.00 9.93 3.62
N TYR A 312 -0.78 8.94 3.18
CA TYR A 312 -2.21 9.07 2.95
C TYR A 312 -3.03 9.32 4.21
N THR A 313 -2.67 8.68 5.32
CA THR A 313 -3.29 8.96 6.62
C THR A 313 -3.06 10.42 7.01
N LEU A 314 -1.85 10.93 6.85
CA LEU A 314 -1.50 12.33 7.11
C LEU A 314 -2.21 13.30 6.17
N TYR A 315 -2.28 13.01 4.86
CA TYR A 315 -3.03 13.82 3.90
C TYR A 315 -4.49 13.99 4.29
N ASN A 316 -5.15 12.91 4.74
CA ASN A 316 -6.53 12.97 5.19
C ASN A 316 -6.70 13.87 6.43
N LEU A 317 -5.77 13.79 7.39
CA LEU A 317 -5.79 14.65 8.58
C LEU A 317 -5.54 16.12 8.22
N LEU A 318 -4.54 16.40 7.38
CA LEU A 318 -4.20 17.75 6.93
C LEU A 318 -5.32 18.38 6.10
N LYS A 319 -5.89 17.64 5.14
CA LYS A 319 -7.02 18.11 4.32
C LYS A 319 -8.23 18.47 5.17
N ASN A 320 -8.49 17.70 6.24
CA ASN A 320 -9.55 18.02 7.19
C ASN A 320 -9.20 19.26 8.03
N ALA A 321 -7.97 19.34 8.56
CA ALA A 321 -7.52 20.50 9.33
C ALA A 321 -7.67 21.81 8.53
N PHE A 322 -7.16 21.86 7.29
CA PHE A 322 -7.25 23.05 6.43
C PHE A 322 -8.69 23.36 5.99
N TYR A 323 -9.52 22.35 5.74
CA TYR A 323 -10.93 22.56 5.36
C TYR A 323 -11.74 23.22 6.49
N TYR A 324 -11.47 22.83 7.74
CA TYR A 324 -12.16 23.36 8.93
C TYR A 324 -11.40 24.51 9.62
N GLY A 325 -10.30 24.97 9.01
CA GLY A 325 -9.35 25.95 9.54
C GLY A 325 -9.61 27.41 9.17
N LEU A 326 -10.88 27.82 9.05
CA LEU A 326 -11.27 29.18 8.65
C LEU A 326 -11.27 30.16 9.84
N ARG A 327 -10.08 30.44 10.42
CA ARG A 327 -9.89 31.41 11.51
C ARG A 327 -8.68 32.30 11.27
N ASP A 328 -8.73 33.52 11.77
CA ASP A 328 -7.56 34.40 11.85
C ASP A 328 -6.50 33.74 12.75
N ASN A 329 -5.25 33.66 12.28
CA ASN A 329 -4.14 32.91 12.91
C ASN A 329 -4.36 31.39 13.01
N PHE A 330 -4.91 30.76 11.97
CA PHE A 330 -4.96 29.30 11.88
C PHE A 330 -3.54 28.68 11.89
N VAL A 331 -3.34 27.68 12.73
CA VAL A 331 -2.08 26.96 12.90
C VAL A 331 -2.35 25.46 13.00
N VAL A 332 -1.59 24.69 12.22
CA VAL A 332 -1.49 23.23 12.34
C VAL A 332 -0.14 22.88 12.93
N SER A 333 -0.10 22.14 14.03
CA SER A 333 1.13 21.62 14.63
C SER A 333 1.27 20.12 14.43
N ILE A 334 2.46 19.68 14.03
CA ILE A 334 2.84 18.27 13.97
C ILE A 334 3.98 18.04 14.96
N GLU A 335 3.79 17.07 15.85
CA GLU A 335 4.74 16.76 16.92
C GLU A 335 5.01 15.24 16.99
N LEU A 336 6.29 14.87 17.09
CA LEU A 336 6.72 13.50 17.40
C LEU A 336 7.04 13.36 18.88
N LYS A 337 6.57 12.28 19.52
CA LYS A 337 6.90 11.92 20.90
C LYS A 337 7.32 10.47 21.01
N ARG A 338 8.45 10.24 21.67
CA ARG A 338 8.90 8.90 22.03
C ARG A 338 8.56 8.66 23.50
N LEU A 339 7.65 7.72 23.77
CA LEU A 339 7.22 7.37 25.12
C LEU A 339 7.68 5.96 25.50
N GLN A 340 7.63 5.63 26.79
CA GLN A 340 7.91 4.26 27.23
C GLN A 340 6.74 3.34 26.84
N GLY A 341 6.99 2.42 25.92
CA GLY A 341 6.02 1.41 25.49
C GLY A 341 5.28 1.71 24.19
N HIS A 342 5.25 2.96 23.72
CA HIS A 342 4.69 3.36 22.42
C HIS A 342 5.28 4.70 21.94
N ASN A 343 5.19 4.96 20.65
CA ASN A 343 5.57 6.23 20.04
C ASN A 343 4.32 6.96 19.55
N GLN A 344 4.39 8.29 19.41
CA GLN A 344 3.24 9.09 18.97
C GLN A 344 3.61 10.10 17.89
N LEU A 345 2.73 10.19 16.90
CA LEU A 345 2.64 11.30 15.95
C LEU A 345 1.35 12.06 16.26
N ILE A 346 1.48 13.34 16.59
CA ILE A 346 0.36 14.19 16.98
C ILE A 346 0.16 15.23 15.89
N VAL A 347 -1.05 15.29 15.34
CA VAL A 347 -1.49 16.33 14.40
C VAL A 347 -2.58 17.14 15.09
N ARG A 348 -2.33 18.43 15.31
CA ARG A 348 -3.27 19.32 16.00
C ARG A 348 -3.52 20.56 15.18
N ASP A 349 -4.77 21.00 15.12
CA ASP A 349 -5.17 22.27 14.56
C ASP A 349 -5.94 23.11 15.60
N ASN A 350 -5.92 24.44 15.44
CA ASN A 350 -6.70 25.38 16.27
C ASN A 350 -7.99 25.85 15.57
N GLY A 351 -8.57 24.99 14.72
CA GLY A 351 -9.77 25.29 13.94
C GLY A 351 -11.06 25.29 14.77
N VAL A 352 -12.19 25.03 14.10
CA VAL A 352 -13.52 25.05 14.73
C VAL A 352 -13.78 23.90 15.71
N GLY A 353 -12.95 22.86 15.72
CA GLY A 353 -13.13 21.69 16.58
C GLY A 353 -14.44 20.92 16.34
N MET A 354 -14.76 19.98 17.23
CA MET A 354 -15.89 19.05 17.11
C MET A 354 -16.69 18.97 18.41
N SER A 355 -18.01 18.78 18.28
CA SER A 355 -18.88 18.49 19.43
C SER A 355 -18.69 17.04 19.92
N PRO A 356 -19.03 16.72 21.19
CA PRO A 356 -18.89 15.38 21.74
C PRO A 356 -19.67 14.29 20.97
N ASP A 357 -20.82 14.64 20.39
CA ASP A 357 -21.66 13.71 19.64
C ASP A 357 -21.06 13.37 18.28
N VAL A 358 -20.56 14.40 17.56
CA VAL A 358 -19.86 14.22 16.28
C VAL A 358 -18.59 13.38 16.49
N ARG A 359 -17.82 13.65 17.54
CA ARG A 359 -16.55 12.97 17.85
C ARG A 359 -16.70 11.44 17.99
N LYS A 360 -17.85 10.94 18.41
CA LYS A 360 -18.09 9.48 18.54
C LYS A 360 -18.22 8.78 17.18
N LEU A 361 -18.68 9.51 16.16
CA LEU A 361 -19.07 8.98 14.86
C LEU A 361 -17.99 9.19 13.78
N ILE A 362 -16.94 9.98 14.04
CA ILE A 362 -15.96 10.38 13.02
C ILE A 362 -15.16 9.23 12.39
N PHE A 363 -15.08 8.08 13.08
CA PHE A 363 -14.40 6.89 12.56
C PHE A 363 -15.39 5.86 11.98
N GLU A 364 -16.70 6.14 11.98
CA GLU A 364 -17.69 5.31 11.32
C GLU A 364 -17.62 5.50 9.81
N ASP A 365 -17.65 4.39 9.08
CA ASP A 365 -17.65 4.42 7.61
C ASP A 365 -18.84 5.25 7.10
N PHE A 366 -18.58 6.14 6.12
CA PHE A 366 -19.56 7.00 5.44
C PHE A 366 -20.18 8.14 6.28
N TYR A 367 -19.74 8.32 7.53
CA TYR A 367 -20.18 9.46 8.33
C TYR A 367 -19.56 10.77 7.81
N THR A 368 -20.38 11.80 7.62
CA THR A 368 -19.93 13.14 7.22
C THR A 368 -20.66 14.23 7.99
N HIS A 369 -19.97 15.32 8.31
CA HIS A 369 -20.55 16.46 9.01
C HIS A 369 -20.11 17.78 8.34
N GLY A 370 -21.06 18.50 7.73
CA GLY A 370 -20.85 19.86 7.20
C GLY A 370 -19.99 19.97 5.93
N LYS A 371 -19.66 18.86 5.25
CA LYS A 371 -18.88 18.86 4.00
C LYS A 371 -19.73 18.40 2.81
N ALA A 372 -20.14 19.33 1.96
CA ALA A 372 -20.84 19.01 0.72
C ALA A 372 -19.86 18.28 -0.24
N GLY A 373 -20.16 17.03 -0.59
CA GLY A 373 -19.34 16.21 -1.52
C GLY A 373 -18.24 15.36 -0.88
N GLY A 374 -18.11 15.33 0.46
CA GLY A 374 -17.23 14.37 1.12
C GLY A 374 -17.86 12.97 1.19
N TYR A 375 -17.08 11.91 0.97
CA TYR A 375 -17.57 10.52 1.04
C TYR A 375 -17.55 9.90 2.45
N GLY A 376 -16.93 10.58 3.43
CA GLY A 376 -16.87 10.09 4.82
C GLY A 376 -15.93 8.91 5.05
N LEU A 377 -14.90 8.74 4.19
CA LEU A 377 -14.00 7.59 4.22
C LEU A 377 -12.60 7.88 4.75
N GLY A 378 -12.18 9.15 4.80
CA GLY A 378 -10.81 9.51 5.16
C GLY A 378 -10.42 9.12 6.59
N LEU A 379 -11.22 9.50 7.59
CA LEU A 379 -10.93 9.16 8.99
C LEU A 379 -11.12 7.66 9.30
N PRO A 380 -12.15 6.96 8.79
CA PRO A 380 -12.22 5.50 8.90
C PRO A 380 -11.03 4.79 8.27
N PHE A 381 -10.52 5.28 7.13
CA PHE A 381 -9.28 4.80 6.54
C PHE A 381 -8.08 4.97 7.49
N CYS A 382 -7.90 6.17 8.07
CA CYS A 382 -6.85 6.42 9.07
C CYS A 382 -6.93 5.43 10.24
N TYR A 383 -8.15 5.13 10.70
CA TYR A 383 -8.38 4.15 11.77
C TYR A 383 -7.94 2.75 11.36
N LYS A 384 -8.35 2.27 10.16
CA LYS A 384 -7.98 0.96 9.63
C LYS A 384 -6.46 0.82 9.44
N VAL A 385 -5.79 1.85 8.89
CA VAL A 385 -4.32 1.87 8.73
C VAL A 385 -3.62 1.72 10.07
N MET A 386 -4.05 2.49 11.08
CA MET A 386 -3.42 2.42 12.40
C MET A 386 -3.62 1.06 13.08
N GLN A 387 -4.80 0.44 12.94
CA GLN A 387 -5.02 -0.92 13.45
C GLN A 387 -4.14 -1.95 12.73
N ALA A 388 -3.99 -1.85 11.41
CA ALA A 388 -3.15 -2.76 10.62
C ALA A 388 -1.65 -2.68 10.99
N MET A 389 -1.17 -1.49 11.37
CA MET A 389 0.20 -1.28 11.87
C MET A 389 0.37 -1.66 13.36
N GLY A 390 -0.64 -2.26 14.00
CA GLY A 390 -0.61 -2.61 15.43
C GLY A 390 -0.67 -1.40 16.37
N GLY A 391 -1.09 -0.25 15.86
CA GLY A 391 -1.21 1.02 16.57
C GLY A 391 -2.66 1.43 16.84
N SER A 392 -2.86 2.70 17.20
CA SER A 392 -4.20 3.27 17.36
C SER A 392 -4.25 4.75 17.02
N ILE A 393 -5.40 5.24 16.59
CA ILE A 393 -5.68 6.67 16.44
C ILE A 393 -6.71 7.11 17.47
N ARG A 394 -6.47 8.27 18.11
CA ARG A 394 -7.42 8.90 19.04
C ARG A 394 -7.64 10.34 18.62
N CYS A 395 -8.86 10.84 18.82
CA CYS A 395 -9.19 12.24 18.61
C CYS A 395 -9.54 12.92 19.94
N ARG A 396 -8.88 14.03 20.24
CA ARG A 396 -9.28 15.00 21.26
C ARG A 396 -9.70 16.27 20.54
N SER A 397 -10.83 16.85 20.92
CA SER A 397 -11.30 18.09 20.31
C SER A 397 -12.27 18.77 21.26
N GLU A 398 -12.19 20.10 21.26
CA GLU A 398 -13.12 21.00 21.93
C GLU A 398 -13.73 21.94 20.89
N LEU A 399 -15.05 22.05 20.92
CA LEU A 399 -15.78 22.91 20.00
C LEU A 399 -15.28 24.34 20.11
N ASN A 400 -15.01 24.95 18.97
CA ASN A 400 -14.45 26.27 18.79
C ASN A 400 -13.05 26.49 19.39
N GLN A 401 -12.27 25.45 19.66
CA GLN A 401 -10.90 25.61 20.16
C GLN A 401 -9.85 24.86 19.33
N PHE A 402 -9.98 23.53 19.23
CA PHE A 402 -8.98 22.71 18.56
C PHE A 402 -9.52 21.34 18.16
N ALA A 403 -8.87 20.71 17.20
CA ALA A 403 -8.93 19.28 16.99
C ALA A 403 -7.50 18.70 17.00
N GLU A 404 -7.34 17.55 17.64
CA GLU A 404 -6.07 16.88 17.82
C GLU A 404 -6.25 15.38 17.56
N PHE A 405 -5.44 14.87 16.65
CA PHE A 405 -5.36 13.45 16.31
C PHE A 405 -4.02 12.91 16.80
N THR A 406 -4.07 11.91 17.68
CA THR A 406 -2.89 11.22 18.22
C THR A 406 -2.81 9.83 17.62
N LEU A 407 -1.79 9.60 16.79
CA LEU A 407 -1.48 8.32 16.18
C LEU A 407 -0.41 7.66 17.04
N SER A 408 -0.75 6.53 17.67
CA SER A 408 0.14 5.78 18.55
C SER A 408 0.66 4.54 17.83
N PHE A 409 1.97 4.36 17.81
CA PHE A 409 2.67 3.25 17.16
C PHE A 409 3.36 2.37 18.21
N PRO A 410 3.34 1.05 18.05
CA PRO A 410 4.16 0.18 18.88
C PRO A 410 5.65 0.43 18.59
N PRO A 411 6.55 0.24 19.57
CA PRO A 411 7.99 0.30 19.33
C PRO A 411 8.40 -0.74 18.28
N TYR A 412 9.35 -0.40 17.40
CA TYR A 412 9.80 -1.30 16.35
C TYR A 412 10.27 -2.67 16.87
N CYS A 413 10.92 -2.69 18.04
CA CYS A 413 11.40 -3.92 18.69
C CYS A 413 10.36 -4.58 19.62
N SER A 414 9.08 -4.21 19.53
CA SER A 414 8.03 -4.79 20.36
C SER A 414 7.63 -6.20 19.90
N GLY A 415 7.06 -6.99 20.82
CA GLY A 415 6.55 -8.32 20.51
C GLY A 415 5.43 -8.30 19.44
N GLY A 416 4.58 -7.26 19.45
CA GLY A 416 3.53 -7.08 18.44
C GLY A 416 4.09 -6.93 17.02
N VAL A 417 5.09 -6.06 16.85
CA VAL A 417 5.77 -5.89 15.55
C VAL A 417 6.50 -7.17 15.14
N SER A 418 7.15 -7.86 16.09
CA SER A 418 7.84 -9.12 15.83
C SER A 418 6.90 -10.20 15.30
N GLN A 419 5.67 -10.27 15.82
CA GLN A 419 4.65 -11.20 15.33
C GLN A 419 4.21 -10.86 13.89
N ILE A 420 3.98 -9.57 13.59
CA ILE A 420 3.63 -9.14 12.22
C ILE A 420 4.75 -9.53 11.25
N LYS A 421 6.02 -9.30 11.61
CA LYS A 421 7.16 -9.69 10.79
C LYS A 421 7.25 -11.20 10.58
N LEU A 422 7.07 -12.01 11.63
CA LEU A 422 7.06 -13.47 11.53
C LEU A 422 5.96 -13.98 10.58
N ASP A 423 4.76 -13.39 10.64
CA ASP A 423 3.68 -13.76 9.72
C ASP A 423 3.98 -13.34 8.27
N MET A 424 4.63 -12.20 8.08
CA MET A 424 5.11 -11.78 6.76
C MET A 424 6.26 -12.65 6.23
N MET A 425 7.17 -13.12 7.08
CA MET A 425 8.28 -14.00 6.68
C MET A 425 7.77 -15.28 6.02
N LYS A 426 6.60 -15.79 6.41
CA LYS A 426 6.02 -17.01 5.82
C LYS A 426 5.72 -16.91 4.33
N SER A 427 5.42 -15.71 3.82
CA SER A 427 5.22 -15.51 2.38
C SER A 427 6.52 -15.28 1.64
N LYS A 428 7.66 -15.17 2.36
CA LYS A 428 8.93 -14.79 1.75
C LYS A 428 9.62 -15.93 1.00
N SER A 429 10.35 -15.61 -0.06
CA SER A 429 11.17 -16.55 -0.83
C SER A 429 12.64 -16.15 -0.83
N ILE A 430 13.50 -17.06 -0.35
CA ILE A 430 14.94 -16.84 -0.21
C ILE A 430 15.69 -17.92 -0.97
N LEU A 431 16.58 -17.49 -1.86
CA LEU A 431 17.47 -18.36 -2.62
C LEU A 431 18.89 -18.26 -2.06
N TYR A 432 19.56 -19.40 -1.85
CA TYR A 432 20.99 -19.46 -1.58
C TYR A 432 21.73 -20.11 -2.76
N ILE A 433 22.78 -19.44 -3.25
CA ILE A 433 23.67 -19.90 -4.31
C ILE A 433 25.06 -20.09 -3.71
N GLY A 434 25.50 -21.34 -3.54
CA GLY A 434 26.79 -21.65 -2.94
C GLY A 434 26.98 -23.12 -2.60
N SER A 435 28.16 -23.45 -2.07
CA SER A 435 28.56 -24.82 -1.69
C SER A 435 28.80 -25.03 -0.19
N SER A 436 28.62 -24.01 0.65
CA SER A 436 28.89 -24.13 2.09
C SER A 436 27.77 -24.89 2.82
N ASN A 437 28.07 -26.12 3.24
CA ASN A 437 27.14 -26.95 4.02
C ASN A 437 26.73 -26.31 5.35
N ILE A 438 27.62 -25.56 5.98
CA ILE A 438 27.35 -24.88 7.25
C ILE A 438 26.33 -23.76 7.02
N MET A 439 26.54 -22.95 5.98
CA MET A 439 25.64 -21.84 5.64
C MET A 439 24.25 -22.36 5.27
N MET A 440 24.22 -23.39 4.42
CA MET A 440 23.00 -24.08 4.01
C MET A 440 22.18 -24.57 5.20
N ARG A 441 22.78 -25.30 6.14
CA ARG A 441 22.10 -25.77 7.34
C ARG A 441 21.59 -24.62 8.20
N THR A 442 22.40 -23.57 8.41
CA THR A 442 21.97 -22.42 9.22
C THR A 442 20.76 -21.71 8.61
N ILE A 443 20.72 -21.53 7.29
CA ILE A 443 19.58 -20.90 6.62
C ILE A 443 18.36 -21.83 6.61
N GLU A 444 18.56 -23.14 6.45
CA GLU A 444 17.50 -24.16 6.52
C GLU A 444 16.86 -24.22 7.92
N ASP A 445 17.66 -24.17 8.98
CA ASP A 445 17.17 -24.04 10.36
C ASP A 445 16.37 -22.74 10.54
N CYS A 446 16.87 -21.61 10.05
CA CYS A 446 16.14 -20.34 10.07
C CYS A 446 14.80 -20.42 9.32
N SER A 447 14.79 -21.07 8.14
CA SER A 447 13.60 -21.31 7.32
C SER A 447 12.56 -22.09 8.10
N PHE A 448 12.96 -23.13 8.84
CA PHE A 448 12.06 -23.91 9.67
C PHE A 448 11.41 -23.06 10.78
N TYR A 449 12.18 -22.24 11.49
CA TYR A 449 11.64 -21.42 12.59
C TYR A 449 10.83 -20.20 12.14
N GLN A 450 11.20 -19.55 11.03
CA GLN A 450 10.54 -18.34 10.53
C GLN A 450 9.47 -18.63 9.46
N GLY A 451 9.48 -19.83 8.87
CA GLY A 451 8.47 -20.32 7.93
C GLY A 451 8.59 -19.82 6.48
N PHE A 452 9.69 -19.17 6.10
CA PHE A 452 9.90 -18.70 4.72
C PHE A 452 10.28 -19.85 3.77
N LYS A 453 9.99 -19.68 2.47
CA LYS A 453 10.36 -20.63 1.42
C LYS A 453 11.85 -20.52 1.13
N PHE A 454 12.60 -21.58 1.40
CA PHE A 454 14.02 -21.65 1.12
C PHE A 454 14.31 -22.51 -0.11
N THR A 455 15.14 -22.00 -1.03
CA THR A 455 15.65 -22.74 -2.18
C THR A 455 17.17 -22.67 -2.20
N GLN A 456 17.81 -23.76 -2.61
CA GLN A 456 19.26 -23.87 -2.71
C GLN A 456 19.69 -24.25 -4.12
N LEU A 457 20.75 -23.62 -4.60
CA LEU A 457 21.37 -23.91 -5.89
C LEU A 457 22.89 -23.95 -5.77
N SER A 458 23.50 -24.95 -6.43
CA SER A 458 24.92 -24.88 -6.76
C SER A 458 25.15 -23.85 -7.88
N ILE A 459 26.33 -23.26 -7.93
CA ILE A 459 26.73 -22.28 -8.96
C ILE A 459 26.44 -22.77 -10.39
N GLN A 460 26.80 -24.02 -10.71
CA GLN A 460 26.56 -24.62 -12.04
C GLN A 460 25.08 -24.67 -12.42
N LYS A 461 24.22 -25.05 -11.46
CA LYS A 461 22.77 -25.07 -11.66
C LYS A 461 22.19 -23.67 -11.80
N ALA A 462 22.71 -22.69 -11.07
CA ALA A 462 22.29 -21.30 -11.21
C ALA A 462 22.63 -20.75 -12.61
N LEU A 463 23.83 -21.04 -13.13
CA LEU A 463 24.23 -20.63 -14.48
C LEU A 463 23.41 -21.30 -15.61
N ALA A 464 22.85 -22.49 -15.35
CA ALA A 464 22.01 -23.20 -16.30
C ALA A 464 20.55 -22.69 -16.33
N ARG A 465 20.15 -21.83 -15.38
CA ARG A 465 18.80 -21.25 -15.35
C ARG A 465 18.67 -20.06 -16.29
N GLU A 466 17.43 -19.81 -16.69
CA GLU A 466 17.09 -18.59 -17.40
C GLU A 466 16.82 -17.42 -16.44
N GLU A 467 16.96 -16.20 -16.95
CA GLU A 467 16.86 -14.95 -16.18
C GLU A 467 15.52 -14.83 -15.43
N PHE A 468 14.42 -15.24 -16.06
CA PHE A 468 13.08 -15.20 -15.47
C PHE A 468 12.84 -16.24 -14.35
N GLU A 469 13.77 -17.19 -14.13
CA GLU A 469 13.63 -18.19 -13.06
C GLU A 469 14.15 -17.70 -11.70
N PHE A 470 14.63 -16.45 -11.63
CA PHE A 470 15.16 -15.81 -10.42
C PHE A 470 14.14 -14.89 -9.73
N GLU A 471 12.88 -15.33 -9.66
CA GLU A 471 11.81 -14.66 -8.90
C GLU A 471 11.88 -14.99 -7.39
N PHE A 472 12.87 -14.41 -6.72
CA PHE A 472 13.06 -14.51 -5.27
C PHE A 472 13.15 -13.12 -4.65
N GLU A 473 12.71 -12.94 -3.40
CA GLU A 473 12.83 -11.63 -2.74
C GLU A 473 14.23 -11.37 -2.21
N VAL A 474 14.96 -12.42 -1.81
CA VAL A 474 16.35 -12.33 -1.37
C VAL A 474 17.18 -13.45 -2.02
N LEU A 475 18.29 -13.07 -2.65
CA LEU A 475 19.23 -13.95 -3.32
C LEU A 475 20.58 -13.87 -2.60
N LEU A 476 20.88 -14.86 -1.77
CA LEU A 476 22.15 -14.98 -1.05
C LEU A 476 23.18 -15.68 -1.95
N VAL A 477 24.19 -14.93 -2.41
CA VAL A 477 25.28 -15.44 -3.24
C VAL A 477 26.52 -15.62 -2.37
N ASP A 478 26.97 -16.86 -2.21
CA ASP A 478 28.17 -17.20 -1.47
C ASP A 478 29.42 -16.89 -2.30
N ILE A 479 30.19 -15.87 -1.89
CA ILE A 479 31.44 -15.55 -2.59
C ILE A 479 32.58 -16.33 -1.95
N ASP A 480 32.99 -17.39 -2.63
CA ASP A 480 34.13 -18.24 -2.30
C ASP A 480 35.19 -18.23 -3.42
N GLU A 481 36.28 -18.98 -3.26
CA GLU A 481 37.38 -19.03 -4.24
C GLU A 481 36.93 -19.49 -5.63
N GLN A 482 35.90 -20.34 -5.73
CA GLN A 482 35.36 -20.78 -7.01
C GLN A 482 34.57 -19.66 -7.69
N MET A 483 33.79 -18.91 -6.92
CA MET A 483 33.03 -17.76 -7.40
C MET A 483 33.90 -16.57 -7.77
N LEU A 484 35.09 -16.47 -7.17
CA LEU A 484 36.09 -15.44 -7.46
C LEU A 484 36.80 -15.65 -8.81
N ALA A 485 36.60 -16.79 -9.49
CA ALA A 485 36.94 -16.92 -10.90
C ALA A 485 36.07 -15.94 -11.70
N GLN A 486 36.67 -14.82 -12.11
CA GLN A 486 35.97 -13.63 -12.62
C GLN A 486 34.90 -13.93 -13.69
N SER A 487 35.12 -14.92 -14.55
CA SER A 487 34.19 -15.33 -15.60
C SER A 487 32.87 -15.93 -15.08
N VAL A 488 32.89 -16.57 -13.91
CA VAL A 488 31.73 -17.24 -13.31
C VAL A 488 30.79 -16.23 -12.68
N LEU A 489 31.33 -15.30 -11.89
CA LEU A 489 30.53 -14.25 -11.26
C LEU A 489 29.94 -13.30 -12.30
N GLU A 490 30.70 -12.87 -13.31
CA GLU A 490 30.17 -12.03 -14.40
C GLU A 490 29.04 -12.73 -15.19
N ALA A 491 29.15 -14.04 -15.39
CA ALA A 491 28.08 -14.82 -16.04
C ALA A 491 26.82 -14.91 -15.16
N LEU A 492 26.98 -15.06 -13.84
CA LEU A 492 25.85 -15.05 -12.91
C LEU A 492 25.22 -13.66 -12.79
N GLU A 493 26.02 -12.60 -12.70
CA GLU A 493 25.52 -11.21 -12.61
C GLU A 493 24.64 -10.84 -13.80
N LYS A 494 24.97 -11.32 -15.01
CA LYS A 494 24.10 -11.18 -16.20
C LYS A 494 22.75 -11.90 -16.03
N LYS A 495 22.74 -13.07 -15.39
CA LYS A 495 21.49 -13.80 -15.11
C LYS A 495 20.65 -13.11 -14.03
N LEU A 496 21.30 -12.41 -13.09
CA LEU A 496 20.65 -11.73 -11.98
C LEU A 496 20.24 -10.28 -12.30
N SER A 497 20.67 -9.69 -13.42
CA SER A 497 20.44 -8.25 -13.69
C SER A 497 18.97 -7.85 -13.84
N PHE A 498 18.08 -8.81 -14.11
CA PHE A 498 16.64 -8.58 -14.28
C PHE A 498 15.81 -8.96 -13.05
N THR A 499 16.43 -9.46 -11.97
CA THR A 499 15.69 -9.78 -10.75
C THR A 499 15.30 -8.50 -10.02
N GLU A 500 14.04 -8.43 -9.56
CA GLU A 500 13.59 -7.40 -8.60
C GLU A 500 13.99 -7.75 -7.15
N GLY A 501 14.54 -8.95 -6.95
CA GLY A 501 15.01 -9.47 -5.68
C GLY A 501 16.28 -8.80 -5.17
N ARG A 502 16.47 -8.82 -3.85
CA ARG A 502 17.68 -8.29 -3.21
C ARG A 502 18.83 -9.27 -3.38
N ILE A 503 19.83 -8.87 -4.16
CA ILE A 503 21.08 -9.62 -4.31
C ILE A 503 21.97 -9.35 -3.10
N VAL A 504 22.39 -10.38 -2.40
CA VAL A 504 23.20 -10.30 -1.17
C VAL A 504 24.49 -11.07 -1.39
N TYR A 505 25.63 -10.40 -1.26
CA TYR A 505 26.94 -11.05 -1.39
C TYR A 505 27.45 -11.44 0.00
N LEU A 506 27.59 -12.74 0.22
CA LEU A 506 28.15 -13.29 1.44
C LEU A 506 29.67 -13.38 1.31
N TYR A 507 30.37 -12.55 2.07
CA TYR A 507 31.83 -12.42 1.96
C TYR A 507 32.55 -12.78 3.26
N ASN A 508 33.84 -13.04 3.15
CA ASN A 508 34.74 -13.19 4.29
C ASN A 508 35.71 -12.01 4.34
N LYS A 509 35.87 -11.37 5.51
CA LYS A 509 36.76 -10.21 5.71
C LYS A 509 38.23 -10.51 5.37
N SER A 510 38.65 -11.77 5.44
CA SER A 510 40.01 -12.18 5.07
C SER A 510 40.27 -12.17 3.56
N ALA A 511 39.22 -12.15 2.73
CA ALA A 511 39.31 -12.23 1.27
C ALA A 511 39.16 -10.86 0.56
N VAL A 512 39.15 -9.76 1.32
CA VAL A 512 38.90 -8.37 0.88
C VAL A 512 39.68 -7.89 -0.36
N PRO A 513 40.97 -8.22 -0.61
CA PRO A 513 41.69 -7.64 -1.75
C PRO A 513 41.11 -7.97 -3.13
N PHE A 514 40.22 -8.95 -3.26
CA PHE A 514 39.59 -9.34 -4.53
C PHE A 514 38.26 -8.63 -4.84
N TYR A 515 37.77 -7.77 -3.93
CA TYR A 515 36.43 -7.17 -4.01
C TYR A 515 36.40 -5.67 -4.36
N GLU A 516 37.54 -5.03 -4.62
CA GLU A 516 37.63 -3.59 -4.92
C GLU A 516 37.07 -3.17 -6.30
N ARG A 517 36.70 -4.11 -7.17
CA ARG A 517 36.15 -3.81 -8.50
C ARG A 517 34.66 -3.51 -8.44
N GLU A 518 34.25 -2.54 -9.27
CA GLU A 518 32.85 -2.21 -9.50
C GLU A 518 32.12 -3.37 -10.17
N ARG A 519 30.92 -3.69 -9.67
CA ARG A 519 30.07 -4.78 -10.15
C ARG A 519 28.97 -4.26 -11.06
N SER A 520 28.47 -5.10 -11.97
CA SER A 520 27.40 -4.73 -12.89
C SER A 520 26.02 -4.68 -12.23
N VAL A 521 25.86 -5.32 -11.07
CA VAL A 521 24.63 -5.34 -10.27
C VAL A 521 24.84 -4.65 -8.92
N GLU A 522 23.76 -4.07 -8.39
CA GLU A 522 23.73 -3.60 -7.00
C GLU A 522 23.52 -4.77 -6.06
N PHE A 523 24.32 -4.83 -5.00
CA PHE A 523 24.26 -5.91 -4.02
C PHE A 523 24.37 -5.38 -2.58
N TYR A 524 23.92 -6.20 -1.64
CA TYR A 524 24.05 -5.96 -0.19
C TYR A 524 25.17 -6.83 0.38
N PRO A 525 26.28 -6.25 0.87
CA PRO A 525 27.36 -7.02 1.46
C PRO A 525 26.97 -7.52 2.86
N VAL A 526 27.08 -8.83 3.10
CA VAL A 526 26.85 -9.44 4.42
C VAL A 526 28.02 -10.34 4.79
N GLU A 527 28.58 -10.16 5.99
CA GLU A 527 29.68 -11.00 6.47
C GLU A 527 29.16 -12.42 6.78
N LYS A 528 29.82 -13.46 6.25
CA LYS A 528 29.43 -14.86 6.51
C LYS A 528 29.31 -15.16 8.01
N ARG A 529 30.23 -14.65 8.83
CA ARG A 529 30.21 -14.82 10.29
C ARG A 529 28.99 -14.17 10.95
N GLN A 530 28.57 -13.01 10.47
CA GLN A 530 27.37 -12.33 10.94
C GLN A 530 26.14 -13.19 10.67
N LEU A 531 25.98 -13.65 9.42
CA LEU A 531 24.86 -14.51 9.03
C LEU A 531 24.83 -15.81 9.84
N LEU A 532 25.98 -16.46 10.07
CA LEU A 532 26.04 -17.68 10.89
C LEU A 532 25.65 -17.45 12.35
N SER A 533 26.00 -16.30 12.93
CA SER A 533 25.72 -15.98 14.34
C SER A 533 24.31 -15.42 14.59
N GLN A 534 23.74 -14.71 13.61
CA GLN A 534 22.51 -13.92 13.76
C GLN A 534 21.58 -14.07 12.54
N CYS A 535 21.52 -15.26 11.93
CA CYS A 535 20.78 -15.52 10.69
C CYS A 535 19.37 -14.93 10.69
N GLY A 536 18.55 -15.24 11.71
CA GLY A 536 17.18 -14.73 11.77
C GLY A 536 17.06 -13.20 11.79
N LYS A 537 18.02 -12.51 12.45
CA LYS A 537 18.06 -11.04 12.49
C LYS A 537 18.56 -10.45 11.16
N THR A 538 19.59 -11.05 10.57
CA THR A 538 20.11 -10.62 9.26
C THR A 538 19.06 -10.78 8.16
N LEU A 539 18.32 -11.90 8.15
CA LEU A 539 17.22 -12.10 7.19
C LEU A 539 16.05 -11.13 7.43
N ASP A 540 15.74 -10.82 8.70
CA ASP A 540 14.75 -9.79 9.07
C ASP A 540 15.14 -8.41 8.49
N GLU A 541 16.39 -7.99 8.69
CA GLU A 541 16.93 -6.74 8.14
C GLU A 541 16.90 -6.74 6.60
N LEU A 542 17.31 -7.85 5.97
CA LEU A 542 17.31 -8.02 4.53
C LEU A 542 15.91 -8.09 3.91
N CYS A 543 14.87 -8.43 4.66
CA CYS A 543 13.50 -8.46 4.14
C CYS A 543 12.77 -7.13 4.40
N PHE A 544 12.95 -6.56 5.59
CA PHE A 544 12.07 -5.52 6.12
C PHE A 544 12.74 -4.17 6.32
N GLU A 545 14.06 -4.07 6.29
CA GLU A 545 14.78 -2.79 6.34
C GLU A 545 15.24 -2.39 4.93
N SER A 546 15.79 -1.18 4.80
CA SER A 546 16.42 -0.71 3.56
C SER A 546 17.92 -0.58 3.80
N PRO A 547 18.66 -1.70 3.86
CA PRO A 547 20.12 -1.64 3.97
C PRO A 547 20.69 -0.86 2.77
N LYS A 548 21.91 -0.32 2.91
CA LYS A 548 22.55 0.38 1.79
C LYS A 548 23.02 -0.64 0.75
N ALA A 549 22.51 -0.51 -0.48
CA ALA A 549 23.04 -1.25 -1.62
C ALA A 549 24.37 -0.64 -2.03
N SER A 550 25.26 -1.47 -2.56
CA SER A 550 26.54 -1.02 -3.10
C SER A 550 26.86 -1.74 -4.42
N ARG A 551 27.68 -1.10 -5.25
CA ARG A 551 28.31 -1.73 -6.43
C ARG A 551 29.77 -2.09 -6.19
N LYS A 552 30.31 -1.71 -5.02
CA LYS A 552 31.68 -2.01 -4.56
C LYS A 552 31.64 -2.48 -3.12
N LEU A 553 32.53 -3.40 -2.77
CA LEU A 553 32.69 -3.79 -1.37
C LEU A 553 33.57 -2.73 -0.70
N ASP A 554 33.00 -1.55 -0.47
CA ASP A 554 33.69 -0.43 0.18
C ASP A 554 33.81 -0.75 1.66
N ASN A 555 35.01 -1.18 2.06
CA ASN A 555 35.34 -1.44 3.46
C ASN A 555 35.60 -0.13 4.24
N HIS A 556 35.10 1.02 3.77
CA HIS A 556 35.30 2.33 4.40
C HIS A 556 34.50 2.54 5.69
N GLU A 557 34.02 1.45 6.32
CA GLU A 557 33.81 1.41 7.79
C GLU A 557 35.14 1.27 8.56
N THR A 558 36.26 1.81 8.06
CA THR A 558 37.31 2.27 8.97
C THR A 558 36.74 3.47 9.71
N SER A 559 36.09 3.24 10.85
CA SER A 559 35.75 4.31 11.78
C SER A 559 37.05 5.03 12.14
N PHE A 560 37.28 6.19 11.53
CA PHE A 560 38.40 7.07 11.87
C PHE A 560 38.18 7.79 13.21
N GLN A 561 37.16 7.37 13.98
CA GLN A 561 36.84 7.92 15.30
C GLN A 561 38.08 7.87 16.21
N GLY A 562 38.44 9.05 16.70
CA GLY A 562 39.60 9.24 17.58
C GLY A 562 40.93 9.47 16.86
N LYS A 563 40.98 9.42 15.52
CA LYS A 563 42.17 9.82 14.75
C LYS A 563 42.12 11.33 14.46
N THR A 564 43.23 12.01 14.70
CA THR A 564 43.38 13.46 14.46
C THR A 564 44.08 13.71 13.13
N LEU A 565 43.43 14.46 12.24
CA LEU A 565 43.95 14.88 10.94
C LEU A 565 44.24 16.38 10.97
N LEU A 566 45.43 16.81 10.52
CA LEU A 566 45.76 18.23 10.37
C LEU A 566 45.71 18.61 8.89
N ILE A 567 44.89 19.60 8.56
CA ILE A 567 44.73 20.12 7.20
C ILE A 567 45.33 21.52 7.12
N ALA A 568 46.32 21.70 6.25
CA ALA A 568 47.00 22.97 6.03
C ALA A 568 46.80 23.45 4.59
N ASP A 569 46.18 24.62 4.43
CA ASP A 569 45.86 25.22 3.13
C ASP A 569 45.63 26.72 3.36
N ASP A 570 46.19 27.60 2.54
CA ASP A 570 46.06 29.05 2.73
C ASP A 570 44.66 29.57 2.36
N ASN A 571 44.00 28.90 1.42
CA ASN A 571 42.65 29.21 1.00
C ASN A 571 41.65 28.70 2.03
N GLN A 572 41.04 29.64 2.76
CA GLN A 572 40.04 29.37 3.79
C GLN A 572 38.88 28.48 3.30
N SER A 573 38.44 28.66 2.06
CA SER A 573 37.30 27.90 1.51
C SER A 573 37.68 26.43 1.26
N PHE A 574 38.85 26.18 0.67
CA PHE A 574 39.34 24.81 0.44
C PHE A 574 39.69 24.10 1.76
N ARG A 575 40.31 24.83 2.69
CA ARG A 575 40.61 24.33 4.03
C ARG A 575 39.34 23.90 4.78
N ALA A 576 38.33 24.77 4.81
CA ALA A 576 37.06 24.50 5.49
C ALA A 576 36.28 23.35 4.83
N TYR A 577 36.22 23.32 3.48
CA TYR A 577 35.58 22.24 2.73
C TYR A 577 36.23 20.88 3.04
N THR A 578 37.57 20.81 2.96
CA THR A 578 38.30 19.57 3.22
C THR A 578 38.15 19.13 4.67
N ALA A 579 38.09 20.08 5.61
CA ALA A 579 37.86 19.78 7.02
C ALA A 579 36.46 19.21 7.27
N ILE A 580 35.40 19.81 6.73
CA ILE A 580 34.03 19.30 6.85
C ILE A 580 33.93 17.90 6.26
N LEU A 581 34.52 17.68 5.07
CA LEU A 581 34.53 16.38 4.41
C LEU A 581 35.18 15.31 5.31
N MET A 582 36.35 15.58 5.88
CA MET A 582 37.06 14.62 6.73
C MET A 582 36.34 14.41 8.08
N GLN A 583 35.69 15.44 8.64
CA GLN A 583 34.85 15.31 9.83
C GLN A 583 33.65 14.38 9.58
N GLN A 584 33.03 14.43 8.39
CA GLN A 584 31.95 13.50 8.01
C GLN A 584 32.41 12.04 7.98
N TYR A 585 33.69 11.79 7.67
CA TYR A 585 34.30 10.46 7.75
C TYR A 585 34.78 10.08 9.16
N GLY A 586 34.56 10.93 10.17
CA GLY A 586 34.81 10.62 11.59
C GLY A 586 36.16 11.06 12.15
N PHE A 587 36.95 11.85 11.40
CA PHE A 587 38.20 12.43 11.88
C PHE A 587 37.98 13.59 12.85
N ASN A 588 38.86 13.72 13.84
CA ASN A 588 39.07 14.99 14.54
C ASN A 588 39.96 15.87 13.68
N VAL A 589 39.43 16.92 13.07
CA VAL A 589 40.20 17.75 12.13
C VAL A 589 40.70 19.03 12.78
N LEU A 590 42.01 19.24 12.73
CA LEU A 590 42.68 20.50 13.00
C LEU A 590 42.97 21.23 11.69
N GLN A 591 42.90 22.56 11.70
CA GLN A 591 43.11 23.40 10.51
C GLN A 591 44.30 24.34 10.75
N ALA A 592 45.10 24.55 9.72
CA ALA A 592 46.20 25.51 9.70
C ALA A 592 46.19 26.31 8.38
N GLN A 593 46.54 27.58 8.40
CA GLN A 593 46.59 28.43 7.21
C GLN A 593 47.98 28.50 6.55
N ASP A 594 49.03 28.11 7.27
CA ASP A 594 50.40 28.10 6.78
C ASP A 594 51.26 27.04 7.50
N GLY A 595 52.50 26.84 7.02
CA GLY A 595 53.43 25.87 7.59
C GLY A 595 53.89 26.19 9.02
N GLN A 596 53.79 27.45 9.46
CA GLN A 596 54.20 27.84 10.81
C GLN A 596 53.14 27.49 11.84
N GLU A 597 51.86 27.66 11.49
CA GLU A 597 50.74 27.18 12.31
C GLU A 597 50.72 25.65 12.41
N VAL A 598 51.09 24.94 11.33
CA VAL A 598 51.28 23.47 11.36
C VAL A 598 52.26 23.06 12.47
N LEU A 599 53.44 23.68 12.50
CA LEU A 599 54.46 23.39 13.51
C LEU A 599 53.98 23.73 14.93
N SER A 600 53.26 24.84 15.10
CA SER A 600 52.66 25.22 16.38
C SER A 600 51.67 24.16 16.88
N LEU A 601 50.76 23.69 16.03
CA LEU A 601 49.74 22.70 16.39
C LEU A 601 50.34 21.33 16.72
N LEU A 602 51.38 20.90 16.00
CA LEU A 602 52.07 19.64 16.26
C LEU A 602 52.75 19.57 17.63
N THR A 603 53.08 20.72 18.24
CA THR A 603 53.61 20.77 19.61
C THR A 603 52.54 20.72 20.69
N GLN A 604 51.28 20.99 20.34
CA GLN A 604 50.16 21.10 21.28
C GLN A 604 49.31 19.83 21.33
N VAL A 605 49.06 19.20 20.18
CA VAL A 605 48.10 18.10 20.05
C VAL A 605 48.73 16.95 19.22
N PRO A 606 48.56 15.68 19.62
CA PRO A 606 49.00 14.56 18.79
C PRO A 606 48.18 14.47 17.50
N VAL A 607 48.89 14.48 16.36
CA VAL A 607 48.31 14.39 15.02
C VAL A 607 48.73 13.06 14.38
N ASN A 608 47.77 12.35 13.80
CA ASN A 608 48.01 11.07 13.14
C ASN A 608 48.43 11.21 11.67
N LEU A 609 47.96 12.24 10.97
CA LEU A 609 48.31 12.50 9.57
C LEU A 609 48.16 13.98 9.23
N ILE A 610 48.99 14.49 8.32
CA ILE A 610 48.97 15.87 7.83
C ILE A 610 48.64 15.86 6.34
N VAL A 611 47.62 16.61 5.93
CA VAL A 611 47.33 16.96 4.53
C VAL A 611 47.68 18.42 4.35
N MET A 612 48.67 18.73 3.53
CA MET A 612 49.25 20.08 3.48
C MET A 612 49.46 20.56 2.05
N ASP A 613 49.02 21.78 1.76
CA ASP A 613 49.39 22.46 0.52
C ASP A 613 50.90 22.75 0.49
N ILE A 614 51.48 22.67 -0.69
CA ILE A 614 52.86 23.03 -0.91
C ILE A 614 53.02 24.54 -1.01
N GLU A 615 52.10 25.21 -1.71
CA GLU A 615 52.19 26.64 -1.96
C GLU A 615 51.36 27.42 -0.93
N MET A 616 51.99 27.75 0.19
CA MET A 616 51.36 28.54 1.27
C MET A 616 52.22 29.78 1.59
N PRO A 617 51.60 30.90 2.01
CA PRO A 617 52.32 32.10 2.45
C PRO A 617 53.03 31.85 3.79
N THR A 618 53.96 32.74 4.16
CA THR A 618 54.78 32.68 5.39
C THR A 618 55.77 31.52 5.44
N MET A 619 55.29 30.28 5.40
CA MET A 619 56.08 29.05 5.35
C MET A 619 55.41 28.05 4.41
N ASP A 620 56.12 27.72 3.33
CA ASP A 620 55.66 26.75 2.34
C ASP A 620 55.66 25.32 2.89
N GLY A 621 54.91 24.42 2.24
CA GLY A 621 54.76 23.03 2.70
C GLY A 621 56.05 22.20 2.64
N ILE A 622 57.00 22.55 1.77
CA ILE A 622 58.30 21.85 1.64
C ILE A 622 59.19 22.21 2.84
N VAL A 623 59.26 23.48 3.20
CA VAL A 623 59.98 24.01 4.36
C VAL A 623 59.37 23.45 5.63
N ALA A 624 58.04 23.47 5.75
CA ALA A 624 57.33 22.89 6.88
C ALA A 624 57.62 21.39 7.02
N ALA A 625 57.57 20.61 5.94
CA ALA A 625 57.89 19.18 5.97
C ALA A 625 59.32 18.91 6.45
N ARG A 626 60.32 19.67 5.95
CA ARG A 626 61.70 19.56 6.43
C ARG A 626 61.83 19.89 7.90
N ALA A 627 61.15 20.93 8.37
CA ALA A 627 61.14 21.31 9.78
C ALA A 627 60.52 20.21 10.67
N ILE A 628 59.41 19.60 10.23
CA ILE A 628 58.79 18.45 10.90
C ILE A 628 59.77 17.28 10.98
N ARG A 629 60.45 16.93 9.88
CA ARG A 629 61.41 15.82 9.85
C ARG A 629 62.67 16.08 10.68
N ALA A 630 63.08 17.33 10.83
CA ALA A 630 64.23 17.74 11.65
C ALA A 630 63.88 17.89 13.15
N ALA A 631 62.60 17.86 13.52
CA ALA A 631 62.15 18.07 14.89
C ALA A 631 62.40 16.84 15.80
N PRO A 632 62.45 17.03 17.13
CA PRO A 632 62.54 15.93 18.09
C PRO A 632 61.32 14.99 18.01
N HIS A 633 61.52 13.71 18.32
CA HIS A 633 60.43 12.73 18.45
C HIS A 633 59.40 13.26 19.48
N PRO A 634 58.08 13.33 19.18
CA PRO A 634 57.32 12.29 18.50
C PRO A 634 56.65 12.59 17.16
N PHE A 635 56.64 13.84 16.67
CA PHE A 635 55.92 14.20 15.44
C PHE A 635 56.79 14.17 14.17
N SER A 636 58.09 13.91 14.29
CA SER A 636 58.99 13.80 13.13
C SER A 636 58.65 12.64 12.19
N GLN A 637 57.89 11.64 12.68
CA GLN A 637 57.43 10.48 11.91
C GLN A 637 55.98 10.61 11.40
N THR A 638 55.28 11.71 11.69
CA THR A 638 53.89 11.86 11.26
C THR A 638 53.81 11.85 9.72
N PRO A 639 52.96 11.00 9.12
CA PRO A 639 52.76 10.97 7.67
C PRO A 639 52.27 12.32 7.14
N ILE A 640 52.90 12.78 6.04
CA ILE A 640 52.53 14.02 5.34
C ILE A 640 52.09 13.68 3.93
N ILE A 641 50.92 14.15 3.53
CA ILE A 641 50.41 14.08 2.16
C ILE A 641 50.39 15.50 1.59
N ALA A 642 51.15 15.74 0.52
CA ALA A 642 51.10 17.00 -0.21
C ALA A 642 49.79 17.11 -0.99
N TYR A 643 49.13 18.26 -0.93
CA TYR A 643 47.92 18.54 -1.71
C TYR A 643 48.09 19.83 -2.52
N SER A 644 48.56 19.72 -3.76
CA SER A 644 49.02 20.86 -4.58
C SER A 644 48.36 20.89 -5.95
N GLY A 645 48.26 22.06 -6.58
CA GLY A 645 47.82 22.20 -7.98
C GLY A 645 48.87 21.78 -9.02
N ASP A 646 50.15 21.67 -8.63
CA ASP A 646 51.23 21.30 -9.55
C ASP A 646 51.43 19.77 -9.58
N SER A 647 51.43 19.21 -10.79
CA SER A 647 51.65 17.78 -11.06
C SER A 647 53.00 17.50 -11.76
N SER A 648 53.87 18.51 -11.84
CA SER A 648 55.15 18.40 -12.53
C SER A 648 56.10 17.37 -11.90
N HIS A 649 56.89 16.71 -12.74
CA HIS A 649 57.84 15.69 -12.31
C HIS A 649 58.95 16.27 -11.39
N SER A 650 59.30 17.54 -11.59
CA SER A 650 60.24 18.28 -10.74
C SER A 650 59.67 18.58 -9.35
N MET A 651 58.36 18.82 -9.22
CA MET A 651 57.71 18.99 -7.93
C MET A 651 57.67 17.67 -7.14
N ALA A 652 57.38 16.56 -7.80
CA ALA A 652 57.36 15.24 -7.16
C ALA A 652 58.73 14.87 -6.52
N GLU A 653 59.84 15.21 -7.19
CA GLU A 653 61.18 15.00 -6.63
C GLU A 653 61.43 15.87 -5.39
N ARG A 654 61.02 17.15 -5.43
CA ARG A 654 61.16 18.08 -4.29
C ARG A 654 60.34 17.64 -3.07
N ILE A 655 59.12 17.19 -3.30
CA ILE A 655 58.21 16.65 -2.26
C ILE A 655 58.86 15.45 -1.57
N LYS A 656 59.38 14.50 -2.36
CA LYS A 656 60.04 13.30 -1.83
C LYS A 656 61.31 13.64 -1.06
N ALA A 657 62.13 14.55 -1.58
CA ALA A 657 63.36 15.01 -0.91
C ALA A 657 63.08 15.77 0.40
N ALA A 658 61.90 16.36 0.57
CA ALA A 658 61.46 17.03 1.80
C ALA A 658 60.94 16.05 2.88
N GLY A 659 60.85 14.76 2.57
CA GLY A 659 60.34 13.73 3.49
C GLY A 659 58.82 13.62 3.53
N ILE A 660 58.11 14.15 2.52
CA ILE A 660 56.67 13.98 2.35
C ILE A 660 56.38 12.57 1.81
N ASN A 661 55.35 11.92 2.34
CA ASN A 661 55.08 10.50 2.15
C ASN A 661 54.31 10.20 0.86
N ASP A 662 53.37 11.08 0.50
CA ASP A 662 52.53 10.92 -0.68
C ASP A 662 52.08 12.30 -1.19
N PHE A 663 51.49 12.35 -2.38
CA PHE A 663 50.93 13.59 -2.92
C PHE A 663 49.61 13.35 -3.65
N LEU A 664 48.83 14.42 -3.77
CA LEU A 664 47.55 14.48 -4.46
C LEU A 664 47.44 15.82 -5.20
N VAL A 665 46.90 15.79 -6.41
CA VAL A 665 46.78 16.97 -7.28
C VAL A 665 45.41 17.62 -7.08
N LYS A 666 45.36 18.94 -6.91
CA LYS A 666 44.13 19.74 -6.80
C LYS A 666 43.55 20.07 -8.19
N PRO A 667 42.22 20.06 -8.37
CA PRO A 667 41.19 19.58 -7.44
C PRO A 667 41.09 18.06 -7.47
N ALA A 668 41.13 17.40 -6.30
CA ALA A 668 40.88 15.97 -6.19
C ALA A 668 39.42 15.71 -5.77
N ASN A 669 38.84 14.61 -6.26
CA ASN A 669 37.56 14.14 -5.75
C ASN A 669 37.72 13.60 -4.32
N SER A 670 36.62 13.60 -3.57
CA SER A 670 36.59 13.20 -2.16
C SER A 670 37.14 11.78 -1.93
N ASP A 671 36.84 10.85 -2.84
CA ASP A 671 37.28 9.45 -2.75
C ASP A 671 38.80 9.29 -2.90
N SER A 672 39.43 10.03 -3.81
CA SER A 672 40.89 9.95 -4.01
C SER A 672 41.64 10.48 -2.80
N LEU A 673 41.14 11.56 -2.20
CA LEU A 673 41.72 12.10 -0.96
C LEU A 673 41.57 11.11 0.19
N LEU A 674 40.37 10.55 0.38
CA LEU A 674 40.12 9.57 1.44
C LEU A 674 40.98 8.31 1.26
N LYS A 675 41.11 7.80 0.04
CA LYS A 675 41.95 6.63 -0.26
C LYS A 675 43.42 6.87 0.09
N LYS A 676 43.94 8.07 -0.20
CA LYS A 676 45.31 8.47 0.16
C LYS A 676 45.48 8.58 1.67
N VAL A 677 44.53 9.22 2.37
CA VAL A 677 44.55 9.35 3.83
C VAL A 677 44.47 7.98 4.52
N ALA A 678 43.55 7.11 4.09
CA ALA A 678 43.36 5.76 4.62
C ALA A 678 44.60 4.85 4.45
N LYS A 679 45.36 5.03 3.37
CA LYS A 679 46.60 4.26 3.11
C LYS A 679 47.67 4.45 4.20
N TRP A 680 47.66 5.58 4.90
CA TRP A 680 48.71 5.97 5.86
C TRP A 680 48.26 5.94 7.32
N LEU A 681 47.05 5.46 7.62
CA LEU A 681 46.44 5.44 8.96
C LEU A 681 46.05 4.03 9.40
#